data_AF-A0A094HZ90-F1
#
_entry.id   AF-A0A094HZ90-F1
#
_cell.length_a   1.000
_cell.length_b   1.000
_cell.length_c   1.000
_cell.angle_alpha   90.00
_cell.angle_beta   90.00
_cell.angle_gamma   90.00
#
_symmetry.space_group_name_H-M   'P 1'
#
loop_
_entity.id
_entity.type
_entity.pdbx_description
1 polymer ?
#
loop_
_entity_poly.entity_id
_entity_poly.type
_entity_poly.pdbx_seq_one_letter_code
_entity_poly.pdbx_strand_id
1 'polypeptide(L)'
;MADAEGTGPGEGQQPQQAPEPAKGAPGQAPLGDENKFQQAISAWRKIDLTTLVPTLDNTASEIITYQRDSTVQRKDLAQKTKDFRKLDDAAKLGEFKGLLKAYQTFIDLLTNHSKSTNSAFLQIYSSLSEAPDPYPLLEASVDSLLLSEDTLPKITKENEHLQKNVTKLSSQVEEAESRLESERTSRKALEEKLDTKVKEVEVSWAAVLEEKKDNWEAKEKALEDKVQNQERLLKEIKATYEVSQRLGQGDDGEEGQGHVTNAELEIVNSDLERTSLRLAEVEARNEQLRIELAQTASSTPSQPALIVEDEPAYIRLRSENSSLLSKLDAARIERDSKKRDLDVKLRSLEREIGLLKEDRDTLTEKVKKWNDYDEVKQELEVLKSIEFSTGDDDDEAIETTNGDSASKSKGATLEQLLLARNKKLSDELTILRVSHQDLQSRLQTMQTELDSATADLETAQNLNVTLENDLATVQQESSNAFPSGASVAGTYKSHYPQSTAPSAFQSRRGRVSPTSSIISGLDPRSSMTESSGGSGILPMITAQRDRFKKLNSQLSNEVSESHRTVTSLRSEIASLQKDNLNLYEKTRYISSYNRTGSSAVSNAPQQSTVPFSPSSPQGDSLGRYRSAYESNISPFAQFRGRESARAYKRMSLPERIVFSITRMVLATRTSRNMFAAYCVALHMLVFLSLYWAGLGGESSSTVSTVTVGGLGAAGKLAEEGAGQDKAWEMDE
;
A
#
# COMPACT_ATOMS: atom_id res chain seq x y z
N MET A 1 72.08 38.87 6.97
CA MET A 1 71.59 39.67 8.11
C MET A 1 70.46 38.85 8.73
N ALA A 2 70.85 37.84 9.52
CA ALA A 2 70.80 37.83 10.99
C ALA A 2 69.36 37.52 11.47
N ASP A 3 69.01 36.26 11.68
CA ASP A 3 69.24 35.42 12.88
C ASP A 3 68.54 35.92 14.16
N ALA A 4 67.59 35.09 14.60
CA ALA A 4 67.37 34.54 15.94
C ALA A 4 67.33 35.44 17.19
N GLU A 5 66.23 35.29 17.95
CA GLU A 5 66.12 34.99 19.40
C GLU A 5 64.68 35.35 19.83
N GLY A 6 63.90 34.57 20.57
CA GLY A 6 64.22 33.58 21.58
C GLY A 6 63.53 33.98 22.89
N THR A 7 62.84 33.03 23.53
CA THR A 7 62.37 32.98 24.93
C THR A 7 61.08 33.69 25.38
N GLY A 8 60.14 32.86 25.90
CA GLY A 8 58.97 33.25 26.71
C GLY A 8 59.33 33.62 28.16
N PRO A 9 58.37 33.75 29.10
CA PRO A 9 57.58 32.61 29.60
C PRO A 9 56.14 32.95 30.08
N GLY A 10 55.38 31.94 30.54
CA GLY A 10 54.46 32.12 31.67
C GLY A 10 52.99 31.71 31.50
N GLU A 11 52.70 30.50 31.99
CA GLU A 11 51.45 30.07 32.65
C GLU A 11 50.13 29.98 31.86
N GLY A 12 49.81 28.73 31.48
CA GLY A 12 48.50 28.32 31.00
C GLY A 12 47.51 28.04 32.14
N GLN A 13 46.38 28.74 32.11
CA GLN A 13 45.11 28.27 32.68
C GLN A 13 44.25 27.73 31.53
N GLN A 14 43.82 26.47 31.64
CA GLN A 14 42.88 25.83 30.73
C GLN A 14 41.49 26.46 30.84
N PRO A 15 40.83 26.83 29.73
CA PRO A 15 39.38 26.92 29.64
C PRO A 15 38.81 25.66 28.98
N GLN A 16 37.74 25.15 29.58
CA GLN A 16 36.94 24.01 29.17
C GLN A 16 36.45 24.12 27.71
N GLN A 17 36.66 23.06 26.94
CA GLN A 17 36.05 22.85 25.63
C GLN A 17 34.55 22.58 25.79
N ALA A 18 33.73 23.38 25.10
CA ALA A 18 32.34 23.05 24.80
C ALA A 18 32.29 22.12 23.57
N PRO A 19 31.41 21.09 23.54
CA PRO A 19 31.42 20.06 22.50
C PRO A 19 30.70 20.50 21.22
N GLU A 20 31.24 20.08 20.08
CA GLU A 20 30.71 20.26 18.73
C GLU A 20 29.34 19.57 18.51
N PRO A 21 28.48 20.09 17.61
CA PRO A 21 27.21 19.47 17.26
C PRO A 21 27.43 18.25 16.34
N ALA A 22 27.06 17.07 16.85
CA ALA A 22 27.16 15.79 16.13
C ALA A 22 26.24 15.75 14.90
N LYS A 23 26.82 15.32 13.77
CA LYS A 23 26.14 14.91 12.55
C LYS A 23 25.15 13.76 12.85
N GLY A 24 23.86 13.99 12.60
CA GLY A 24 22.85 12.94 12.64
C GLY A 24 23.03 11.96 11.48
N ALA A 25 23.45 10.74 11.80
CA ALA A 25 23.39 9.59 10.89
C ALA A 25 21.93 9.08 10.76
N PRO A 26 21.48 8.65 9.57
CA PRO A 26 20.15 8.09 9.41
C PRO A 26 20.13 6.63 9.90
N GLY A 27 19.19 6.30 10.79
CA GLY A 27 18.83 4.92 11.12
C GLY A 27 19.36 4.38 12.45
N GLN A 28 19.00 4.99 13.58
CA GLN A 28 18.98 4.25 14.84
C GLN A 28 17.69 3.45 14.92
N ALA A 29 17.80 2.15 14.61
CA ALA A 29 16.88 1.14 15.16
C ALA A 29 16.97 1.19 16.70
N PRO A 30 15.92 0.82 17.44
CA PRO A 30 15.92 0.90 18.89
C PRO A 30 17.02 -0.01 19.48
N LEU A 31 18.06 0.60 20.02
CA LEU A 31 19.21 -0.03 20.72
C LEU A 31 18.81 -0.94 21.92
N GLY A 32 17.52 -1.02 22.24
CA GLY A 32 16.98 -1.94 23.23
C GLY A 32 16.84 -3.38 22.74
N ASP A 33 16.68 -3.61 21.43
CA ASP A 33 16.46 -4.97 20.91
C ASP A 33 17.78 -5.71 20.63
N GLU A 34 18.81 -5.01 20.17
CA GLU A 34 20.14 -5.59 19.90
C GLU A 34 20.77 -6.21 21.17
N ASN A 35 20.54 -5.60 22.33
CA ASN A 35 20.93 -6.16 23.63
C ASN A 35 20.12 -7.40 24.01
N LYS A 36 18.82 -7.46 23.67
CA LYS A 36 17.98 -8.65 23.91
C LYS A 36 18.36 -9.80 23.00
N PHE A 37 18.71 -9.54 21.74
CA PHE A 37 19.25 -10.56 20.82
C PHE A 37 20.54 -11.15 21.36
N GLN A 38 21.49 -10.31 21.80
CA GLN A 38 22.75 -10.79 22.37
C GLN A 38 22.53 -11.56 23.68
N GLN A 39 21.63 -11.09 24.55
CA GLN A 39 21.26 -11.79 25.78
C GLN A 39 20.61 -13.14 25.50
N ALA A 40 19.68 -13.21 24.54
CA ALA A 40 19.04 -14.45 24.12
C ALA A 40 20.04 -15.44 23.52
N ILE A 41 20.92 -14.98 22.63
CA ILE A 41 21.99 -15.81 22.06
C ILE A 41 22.89 -16.35 23.18
N SER A 42 23.23 -15.53 24.18
CA SER A 42 24.04 -15.98 25.31
C SER A 42 23.33 -17.05 26.16
N ALA A 43 22.02 -16.92 26.36
CA ALA A 43 21.20 -17.89 27.09
C ALA A 43 21.10 -19.23 26.33
N TRP A 44 20.81 -19.19 25.03
CA TRP A 44 20.75 -20.38 24.18
C TRP A 44 22.12 -21.06 24.01
N ARG A 45 23.20 -20.28 24.01
CA ARG A 45 24.58 -20.81 24.02
C ARG A 45 24.94 -21.47 25.35
N LYS A 46 24.40 -20.99 26.47
CA LYS A 46 24.59 -21.58 27.81
C LYS A 46 23.82 -22.89 27.97
N ILE A 47 22.64 -23.01 27.35
CA ILE A 47 21.86 -24.26 27.29
C ILE A 47 22.63 -25.34 26.52
N ASP A 48 23.30 -24.95 25.43
CA ASP A 48 24.07 -25.82 24.54
C ASP A 48 23.35 -27.15 24.25
N LEU A 49 22.36 -27.07 23.35
CA LEU A 49 21.57 -28.23 22.94
C LEU A 49 22.44 -29.40 22.43
N THR A 50 23.63 -29.11 21.90
CA THR A 50 24.59 -30.11 21.39
C THR A 50 25.05 -31.06 22.48
N THR A 51 25.24 -30.57 23.71
CA THR A 51 25.67 -31.37 24.84
C THR A 51 24.49 -31.82 25.70
N LEU A 52 23.44 -31.00 25.78
CA LEU A 52 22.21 -31.34 26.53
C LEU A 52 21.49 -32.57 25.96
N VAL A 53 21.35 -32.67 24.64
CA VAL A 53 20.63 -33.80 24.00
C VAL A 53 21.30 -35.15 24.33
N PRO A 54 22.62 -35.34 24.16
CA PRO A 54 23.29 -36.58 24.59
C PRO A 54 23.15 -36.89 26.08
N THR A 55 23.18 -35.87 26.94
CA THR A 55 22.96 -36.11 28.39
C THR A 55 21.54 -36.57 28.68
N LEU A 56 20.55 -35.99 27.98
CA LEU A 56 19.15 -36.37 28.10
C LEU A 56 18.93 -37.79 27.56
N ASP A 57 19.55 -38.14 26.42
CA ASP A 57 19.51 -39.48 25.86
C ASP A 57 20.08 -40.52 26.83
N ASN A 58 21.18 -40.19 27.53
CA ASN A 58 21.71 -41.06 28.57
C ASN A 58 20.72 -41.23 29.73
N THR A 59 20.13 -40.15 30.25
CA THR A 59 19.11 -40.24 31.30
C THR A 59 17.85 -40.99 30.86
N ALA A 60 17.42 -40.85 29.59
CA ALA A 60 16.31 -41.59 29.02
C ALA A 60 16.63 -43.08 28.92
N SER A 61 17.86 -43.42 28.54
CA SER A 61 18.34 -44.80 28.52
C SER A 61 18.35 -45.42 29.93
N GLU A 62 18.79 -44.65 30.93
CA GLU A 62 18.74 -45.05 32.34
C GLU A 62 17.30 -45.27 32.80
N ILE A 63 16.36 -44.38 32.45
CA ILE A 63 14.93 -44.57 32.79
C ILE A 63 14.39 -45.89 32.21
N ILE A 64 14.76 -46.23 30.98
CA ILE A 64 14.33 -47.48 30.33
C ILE A 64 14.94 -48.70 31.02
N THR A 65 16.22 -48.65 31.40
CA THR A 65 16.87 -49.75 32.14
C THR A 65 16.24 -49.91 33.52
N TYR A 66 16.01 -48.82 34.25
CA TYR A 66 15.30 -48.84 35.54
C TYR A 66 13.88 -49.36 35.42
N GLN A 67 13.15 -49.03 34.35
CA GLN A 67 11.80 -49.57 34.12
C GLN A 67 11.85 -51.10 33.94
N ARG A 68 12.81 -51.61 33.17
CA ARG A 68 13.03 -53.06 33.04
C ARG A 68 13.41 -53.69 34.37
N ASP A 69 14.38 -53.14 35.07
CA ASP A 69 14.88 -53.68 36.33
C ASP A 69 13.81 -53.65 37.43
N SER A 70 13.01 -52.59 37.52
CA SER A 70 11.88 -52.51 38.45
C SER A 70 10.84 -53.60 38.19
N THR A 71 10.54 -53.92 36.93
CA THR A 71 9.60 -55.02 36.62
C THR A 71 10.17 -56.40 36.97
N VAL A 72 11.46 -56.62 36.75
CA VAL A 72 12.14 -57.88 37.07
C VAL A 72 12.25 -58.06 38.59
N GLN A 73 12.71 -57.04 39.29
CA GLN A 73 12.86 -57.08 40.75
C GLN A 73 11.50 -57.18 41.46
N ARG A 74 10.44 -56.54 40.93
CA ARG A 74 9.08 -56.73 41.45
C ARG A 74 8.62 -58.18 41.32
N LYS A 75 8.91 -58.84 40.20
CA LYS A 75 8.60 -60.28 40.00
C LYS A 75 9.42 -61.16 40.93
N ASP A 76 10.71 -60.89 41.09
CA ASP A 76 11.60 -61.62 42.02
C ASP A 76 11.15 -61.45 43.48
N LEU A 77 10.77 -60.24 43.88
CA LEU A 77 10.23 -59.94 45.21
C LEU A 77 8.91 -60.68 45.47
N ALA A 78 8.00 -60.71 44.49
CA ALA A 78 6.75 -61.45 44.57
C ALA A 78 6.99 -62.96 44.70
N GLN A 79 7.98 -63.48 43.95
CA GLN A 79 8.38 -64.89 44.02
C GLN A 79 9.01 -65.23 45.38
N LYS A 80 9.96 -64.42 45.87
CA LYS A 80 10.57 -64.54 47.21
C LYS A 80 9.52 -64.48 48.32
N THR A 81 8.51 -63.63 48.18
CA THR A 81 7.39 -63.54 49.14
C THR A 81 6.51 -64.80 49.08
N LYS A 82 6.26 -65.34 47.89
CA LYS A 82 5.51 -66.59 47.69
C LYS A 82 6.27 -67.80 48.26
N ASP A 83 7.58 -67.84 48.10
CA ASP A 83 8.42 -68.94 48.59
C ASP A 83 8.62 -68.85 50.10
N PHE A 84 8.77 -67.65 50.66
CA PHE A 84 8.77 -67.42 52.11
C PHE A 84 7.48 -67.91 52.78
N ARG A 85 6.32 -67.72 52.13
CA ARG A 85 5.03 -68.21 52.64
C ARG A 85 4.95 -69.74 52.72
N LYS A 86 5.70 -70.47 51.89
CA LYS A 86 5.69 -71.95 51.85
C LYS A 86 6.62 -72.60 52.89
N LEU A 87 7.51 -71.83 53.51
CA LEU A 87 8.44 -72.34 54.52
C LEU A 87 7.73 -72.70 55.83
N ASP A 88 8.33 -73.60 56.61
CA ASP A 88 7.94 -73.89 58.00
C ASP A 88 8.38 -72.75 58.95
N ASP A 89 7.79 -72.68 60.14
CA ASP A 89 7.94 -71.50 61.01
C ASP A 89 9.36 -71.31 61.56
N ALA A 90 10.15 -72.39 61.68
CA ALA A 90 11.56 -72.31 62.05
C ALA A 90 12.42 -71.74 60.91
N ALA A 91 12.17 -72.15 59.66
CA ALA A 91 12.86 -71.61 58.48
C ALA A 91 12.43 -70.16 58.14
N LYS A 92 11.17 -69.79 58.37
CA LYS A 92 10.69 -68.41 58.23
C LYS A 92 11.47 -67.44 59.11
N LEU A 93 11.82 -67.84 60.34
CA LEU A 93 12.58 -66.98 61.25
C LEU A 93 13.99 -66.67 60.70
N GLY A 94 14.61 -67.63 59.98
CA GLY A 94 15.91 -67.45 59.32
C GLY A 94 15.84 -66.58 58.06
N GLU A 95 14.81 -66.75 57.23
CA GLU A 95 14.68 -66.06 55.94
C GLU A 95 14.02 -64.67 56.03
N PHE A 96 13.37 -64.33 57.15
CA PHE A 96 12.65 -63.06 57.32
C PHE A 96 13.53 -61.83 57.09
N LYS A 97 14.78 -61.88 57.58
CA LYS A 97 15.77 -60.81 57.38
C LYS A 97 16.16 -60.65 55.91
N GLY A 98 16.26 -61.77 55.18
CA GLY A 98 16.54 -61.77 53.74
C GLY A 98 15.41 -61.16 52.93
N LEU A 99 14.16 -61.51 53.26
CA LEU A 99 12.98 -60.95 52.62
C LEU A 99 12.85 -59.44 52.88
N LEU A 100 13.00 -59.00 54.13
CA LEU A 100 12.96 -57.59 54.49
C LEU A 100 14.03 -56.77 53.76
N LYS A 101 15.26 -57.30 53.66
CA LYS A 101 16.35 -56.66 52.92
C LYS A 101 16.05 -56.55 51.42
N ALA A 102 15.38 -57.55 50.83
CA ALA A 102 14.93 -57.49 49.44
C ALA A 102 13.86 -56.41 49.21
N TYR A 103 12.88 -56.26 50.11
CA TYR A 103 11.91 -55.16 50.07
C TYR A 103 12.59 -53.80 50.23
N GLN A 104 13.54 -53.67 51.17
CA GLN A 104 14.30 -52.45 51.36
C GLN A 104 15.10 -52.06 50.11
N THR A 105 15.81 -53.02 49.49
CA THR A 105 16.58 -52.76 48.26
C THR A 105 15.67 -52.31 47.11
N PHE A 106 14.47 -52.90 46.97
CA PHE A 106 13.52 -52.47 45.95
C PHE A 106 12.97 -51.06 46.20
N ILE A 107 12.68 -50.70 47.45
CA ILE A 107 12.24 -49.35 47.84
C ILE A 107 13.36 -48.32 47.62
N ASP A 108 14.60 -48.65 47.98
CA ASP A 108 15.76 -47.79 47.78
C ASP A 108 16.02 -47.54 46.29
N LEU A 109 15.90 -48.57 45.45
CA LEU A 109 16.03 -48.43 44.00
C LEU A 109 14.93 -47.56 43.38
N LEU A 110 13.68 -47.74 43.80
CA LEU A 110 12.57 -46.89 43.34
C LEU A 110 12.77 -45.42 43.76
N THR A 111 13.21 -45.21 45.00
CA THR A 111 13.43 -43.88 45.57
C THR A 111 14.60 -43.17 44.89
N ASN A 112 15.71 -43.87 44.65
CA ASN A 112 16.88 -43.31 43.98
C ASN A 112 16.60 -42.98 42.52
N HIS A 113 15.88 -43.85 41.80
CA HIS A 113 15.43 -43.56 40.44
C HIS A 113 14.52 -42.32 40.40
N SER A 114 13.52 -42.24 41.28
CA SER A 114 12.63 -41.06 41.35
C SER A 114 13.39 -39.77 41.68
N LYS A 115 14.43 -39.83 42.52
CA LYS A 115 15.28 -38.67 42.80
C LYS A 115 16.12 -38.28 41.57
N SER A 116 16.69 -39.24 40.87
CA SER A 116 17.50 -39.00 39.67
C SER A 116 16.67 -38.36 38.55
N THR A 117 15.48 -38.91 38.27
CA THR A 117 14.58 -38.39 37.23
C THR A 117 14.05 -37.00 37.57
N ASN A 118 13.63 -36.76 38.82
CA ASN A 118 13.20 -35.43 39.26
C ASN A 118 14.34 -34.41 39.20
N SER A 119 15.57 -34.81 39.54
CA SER A 119 16.75 -33.94 39.44
C SER A 119 17.06 -33.58 37.99
N ALA A 120 17.07 -34.55 37.09
CA ALA A 120 17.30 -34.33 35.66
C ALA A 120 16.22 -33.42 35.03
N PHE A 121 14.95 -33.66 35.38
CA PHE A 121 13.84 -32.83 34.93
C PHE A 121 13.97 -31.36 35.39
N LEU A 122 14.28 -31.12 36.67
CA LEU A 122 14.42 -29.77 37.19
C LEU A 122 15.62 -29.02 36.61
N GLN A 123 16.72 -29.73 36.29
CA GLN A 123 17.87 -29.13 35.60
C GLN A 123 17.51 -28.65 34.19
N ILE A 124 16.73 -29.42 33.44
CA ILE A 124 16.27 -29.04 32.10
C ILE A 124 15.21 -27.92 32.19
N TYR A 125 14.26 -28.05 33.11
CA TYR A 125 13.22 -27.05 33.29
C TYR A 125 13.79 -25.69 33.69
N SER A 126 14.72 -25.65 34.64
CA SER A 126 15.36 -24.39 35.07
C SER A 126 16.12 -23.71 33.93
N SER A 127 16.95 -24.47 33.20
CA SER A 127 17.70 -23.95 32.06
C SER A 127 16.79 -23.47 30.91
N LEU A 128 15.72 -24.20 30.60
CA LEU A 128 14.78 -23.82 29.54
C LEU A 128 13.86 -22.65 29.95
N SER A 129 13.49 -22.54 31.23
CA SER A 129 12.65 -21.45 31.75
C SER A 129 13.37 -20.10 31.83
N GLU A 130 14.71 -20.11 31.92
CA GLU A 130 15.53 -18.89 31.92
C GLU A 130 15.77 -18.36 30.50
N ALA A 131 15.60 -19.20 29.47
CA ALA A 131 15.82 -18.80 28.09
C ALA A 131 14.60 -18.11 27.48
N PRO A 132 14.80 -16.98 26.77
CA PRO A 132 13.74 -16.32 26.02
C PRO A 132 13.33 -17.16 24.80
N ASP A 133 12.06 -17.05 24.41
CA ASP A 133 11.50 -17.74 23.23
C ASP A 133 12.31 -17.42 21.96
N PRO A 134 12.79 -18.44 21.21
CA PRO A 134 13.59 -18.22 20.01
C PRO A 134 12.73 -17.82 18.80
N TYR A 135 11.42 -18.06 18.79
CA TYR A 135 10.59 -17.84 17.60
C TYR A 135 10.55 -16.37 17.17
N PRO A 136 10.28 -15.38 18.04
CA PRO A 136 10.27 -13.97 17.65
C PRO A 136 11.66 -13.47 17.20
N LEU A 137 12.73 -14.06 17.75
CA LEU A 137 14.10 -13.68 17.39
C LEU A 137 14.46 -14.20 15.99
N LEU A 138 14.02 -15.41 15.65
CA LEU A 138 14.20 -15.99 14.33
C LEU A 138 13.37 -15.23 13.29
N GLU A 139 12.12 -14.90 13.59
CA GLU A 139 11.26 -14.07 12.73
C GLU A 139 11.92 -12.72 12.43
N ALA A 140 12.36 -11.99 13.46
CA ALA A 140 13.07 -10.72 13.28
C ALA A 140 14.39 -10.86 12.51
N SER A 141 15.11 -11.98 12.67
CA SER A 141 16.33 -12.23 11.90
C SER A 141 16.04 -12.52 10.41
N VAL A 142 14.94 -13.20 10.12
CA VAL A 142 14.47 -13.46 8.76
C VAL A 142 13.99 -12.16 8.13
N ASP A 143 13.22 -11.35 8.84
CA ASP A 143 12.77 -10.03 8.36
C ASP A 143 13.97 -9.10 8.10
N SER A 144 14.97 -9.09 8.99
CA SER A 144 16.21 -8.33 8.78
C SER A 144 16.99 -8.84 7.58
N LEU A 145 17.03 -10.15 7.35
CA LEU A 145 17.70 -10.75 6.19
C LEU A 145 16.97 -10.37 4.89
N LEU A 146 15.65 -10.52 4.85
CA LEU A 146 14.82 -10.13 3.70
C LEU A 146 14.92 -8.63 3.41
N LEU A 147 14.90 -7.80 4.45
CA LEU A 147 15.11 -6.35 4.30
C LEU A 147 16.51 -6.05 3.78
N SER A 148 17.54 -6.76 4.25
CA SER A 148 18.90 -6.60 3.75
C SER A 148 19.03 -7.03 2.29
N GLU A 149 18.34 -8.11 1.88
CA GLU A 149 18.32 -8.62 0.51
C GLU A 149 17.64 -7.62 -0.45
N ASP A 150 16.60 -6.93 0.01
CA ASP A 150 15.90 -5.90 -0.77
C ASP A 150 16.63 -4.54 -0.82
N THR A 151 17.38 -4.20 0.23
CA THR A 151 18.03 -2.88 0.40
C THR A 151 19.46 -2.86 -0.12
N LEU A 152 20.23 -3.93 0.06
CA LEU A 152 21.59 -4.06 -0.50
C LEU A 152 21.67 -3.74 -2.00
N PRO A 153 20.84 -4.33 -2.89
CA PRO A 153 20.95 -4.05 -4.33
C PRO A 153 20.59 -2.60 -4.68
N LYS A 154 19.77 -1.94 -3.87
CA LYS A 154 19.43 -0.52 -4.06
C LYS A 154 20.60 0.37 -3.66
N ILE A 155 21.19 0.10 -2.50
CA ILE A 155 22.36 0.82 -1.98
C ILE A 155 23.57 0.60 -2.90
N THR A 156 23.81 -0.62 -3.39
CA THR A 156 24.91 -0.89 -4.32
C THR A 156 24.71 -0.18 -5.66
N LYS A 157 23.50 -0.19 -6.23
CA LYS A 157 23.16 0.58 -7.44
C LYS A 157 23.34 2.09 -7.24
N GLU A 158 22.93 2.62 -6.10
CA GLU A 158 23.13 4.04 -5.78
C GLU A 158 24.62 4.37 -5.60
N ASN A 159 25.39 3.51 -4.94
CA ASN A 159 26.83 3.68 -4.78
C ASN A 159 27.54 3.63 -6.14
N GLU A 160 27.20 2.68 -7.01
CA GLU A 160 27.70 2.64 -8.40
C GLU A 160 27.32 3.89 -9.18
N HIS A 161 26.09 4.39 -9.04
CA HIS A 161 25.64 5.61 -9.69
C HIS A 161 26.40 6.85 -9.17
N LEU A 162 26.60 6.95 -7.85
CA LEU A 162 27.40 8.01 -7.23
C LEU A 162 28.85 7.93 -7.69
N GLN A 163 29.46 6.74 -7.73
CA GLN A 163 30.81 6.55 -8.26
C GLN A 163 30.90 6.98 -9.73
N LYS A 164 29.95 6.60 -10.59
CA LYS A 164 29.88 7.06 -12.00
C LYS A 164 29.72 8.57 -12.12
N ASN A 165 28.98 9.20 -11.21
CA ASN A 165 28.83 10.65 -11.21
C ASN A 165 30.11 11.35 -10.73
N VAL A 166 30.79 10.80 -9.72
CA VAL A 166 32.08 11.32 -9.25
C VAL A 166 33.14 11.20 -10.34
N THR A 167 33.24 10.06 -11.04
CA THR A 167 34.19 9.91 -12.14
C THR A 167 33.87 10.84 -13.31
N LYS A 168 32.59 11.00 -13.66
CA LYS A 168 32.15 11.96 -14.68
C LYS A 168 32.49 13.40 -14.29
N LEU A 169 32.16 13.82 -13.06
CA LEU A 169 32.49 15.15 -12.56
C LEU A 169 34.00 15.36 -12.51
N SER A 170 34.78 14.38 -12.05
CA SER A 170 36.24 14.42 -12.05
C SER A 170 36.80 14.63 -13.46
N SER A 171 36.29 13.89 -14.46
CA SER A 171 36.69 14.08 -15.87
C SER A 171 36.33 15.45 -16.43
N GLN A 172 35.17 16.01 -16.03
CA GLN A 172 34.75 17.35 -16.43
C GLN A 172 35.62 18.44 -15.79
N VAL A 173 36.04 18.24 -14.55
CA VAL A 173 36.98 19.12 -13.86
C VAL A 173 38.35 19.06 -14.53
N GLU A 174 38.87 17.86 -14.81
CA GLU A 174 40.15 17.69 -15.49
C GLU A 174 40.14 18.30 -16.91
N GLU A 175 39.05 18.11 -17.67
CA GLU A 175 38.88 18.76 -18.98
C GLU A 175 38.81 20.29 -18.86
N ALA A 176 38.09 20.82 -17.86
CA ALA A 176 38.01 22.25 -17.61
C ALA A 176 39.35 22.86 -17.18
N GLU A 177 40.10 22.16 -16.34
CA GLU A 177 41.46 22.54 -15.94
C GLU A 177 42.41 22.55 -17.14
N SER A 178 42.39 21.50 -17.97
CA SER A 178 43.19 21.43 -19.20
C SER A 178 42.85 22.57 -20.18
N ARG A 179 41.56 22.87 -20.36
CA ARG A 179 41.11 24.02 -21.17
C ARG A 179 41.62 25.34 -20.60
N LEU A 180 41.52 25.54 -19.28
CA LEU A 180 42.02 26.74 -18.61
C LEU A 180 43.53 26.89 -18.75
N GLU A 181 44.30 25.80 -18.69
CA GLU A 181 45.74 25.82 -18.95
C GLU A 181 46.08 26.18 -20.40
N SER A 182 45.32 25.67 -21.38
CA SER A 182 45.45 26.04 -22.79
C SER A 182 45.12 27.52 -23.05
N GLU A 183 44.12 28.07 -22.36
CA GLU A 183 43.77 29.48 -22.43
C GLU A 183 44.87 30.35 -21.76
N ARG A 184 45.39 29.93 -20.61
CA ARG A 184 46.49 30.63 -19.92
C ARG A 184 47.75 30.66 -20.77
N THR A 185 48.12 29.55 -21.40
CA THR A 185 49.31 29.48 -22.27
C THR A 185 49.13 30.31 -23.54
N SER A 186 47.96 30.25 -24.18
CA SER A 186 47.67 31.09 -25.34
C SER A 186 47.61 32.58 -24.99
N ARG A 187 47.04 32.95 -23.84
CA ARG A 187 47.05 34.32 -23.33
C ARG A 187 48.47 34.83 -23.06
N LYS A 188 49.31 34.03 -22.38
CA LYS A 188 50.74 34.38 -22.18
C LYS A 188 51.47 34.58 -23.51
N ALA A 189 51.24 33.70 -24.49
CA ALA A 189 51.86 33.85 -25.82
C ALA A 189 51.37 35.10 -26.57
N LEU A 190 50.11 35.52 -26.37
CA LEU A 190 49.59 36.77 -26.92
C LEU A 190 50.16 37.99 -26.21
N GLU A 191 50.27 37.96 -24.88
CA GLU A 191 50.90 39.02 -24.08
C GLU A 191 52.38 39.18 -24.49
N GLU A 192 53.14 38.09 -24.63
CA GLU A 192 54.53 38.13 -25.11
C GLU A 192 54.65 38.68 -26.55
N LYS A 193 53.71 38.35 -27.44
CA LYS A 193 53.65 38.92 -28.79
C LYS A 193 53.30 40.41 -28.80
N LEU A 194 52.46 40.86 -27.87
CA LEU A 194 52.14 42.28 -27.74
C LEU A 194 53.34 43.04 -27.16
N ASP A 195 53.99 42.51 -26.12
CA ASP A 195 55.20 43.10 -25.54
C ASP A 195 56.33 43.22 -26.56
N THR A 196 56.54 42.21 -27.41
CA THR A 196 57.55 42.29 -28.48
C THR A 196 57.20 43.37 -29.51
N LYS A 197 55.93 43.49 -29.91
CA LYS A 197 55.49 44.58 -30.80
C LYS A 197 55.61 45.96 -30.15
N VAL A 198 55.26 46.09 -28.87
CA VAL A 198 55.41 47.36 -28.14
C VAL A 198 56.88 47.74 -28.09
N LYS A 199 57.79 46.82 -27.76
CA LYS A 199 59.25 47.07 -27.78
C LYS A 199 59.75 47.44 -29.17
N GLU A 200 59.28 46.78 -30.23
CA GLU A 200 59.65 47.12 -31.60
C GLU A 200 59.19 48.54 -31.98
N VAL A 201 57.95 48.89 -31.61
CA VAL A 201 57.40 50.24 -31.80
C VAL A 201 58.20 51.27 -30.99
N GLU A 202 58.48 51.02 -29.71
CA GLU A 202 59.31 51.89 -28.86
C GLU A 202 60.69 52.13 -29.46
N VAL A 203 61.36 51.07 -29.95
CA VAL A 203 62.66 51.18 -30.64
C VAL A 203 62.54 52.01 -31.92
N SER A 204 61.49 51.80 -32.72
CA SER A 204 61.27 52.58 -33.96
C SER A 204 61.01 54.06 -33.66
N TRP A 205 60.22 54.38 -32.63
CA TRP A 205 59.97 55.76 -32.20
C TRP A 205 61.21 56.41 -31.61
N ALA A 206 61.99 55.66 -30.82
CA ALA A 206 63.26 56.14 -30.30
C ALA A 206 64.23 56.48 -31.45
N ALA A 207 64.31 55.63 -32.48
CA ALA A 207 65.12 55.90 -33.67
C ALA A 207 64.66 57.15 -34.43
N VAL A 208 63.34 57.32 -34.62
CA VAL A 208 62.77 58.52 -35.27
C VAL A 208 63.02 59.79 -34.44
N LEU A 209 62.93 59.70 -33.10
CA LEU A 209 63.23 60.81 -32.21
C LEU A 209 64.71 61.19 -32.25
N GLU A 210 65.61 60.21 -32.28
CA GLU A 210 67.05 60.46 -32.41
C GLU A 210 67.37 61.07 -33.78
N GLU A 211 66.81 60.56 -34.88
CA GLU A 211 66.98 61.15 -36.21
C GLU A 211 66.46 62.59 -36.27
N LYS A 212 65.32 62.88 -35.63
CA LYS A 212 64.80 64.25 -35.54
C LYS A 212 65.74 65.14 -34.73
N LYS A 213 66.26 64.65 -33.62
CA LYS A 213 67.21 65.37 -32.77
C LYS A 213 68.50 65.68 -33.55
N ASP A 214 69.07 64.70 -34.23
CA ASP A 214 70.25 64.87 -35.08
C ASP A 214 70.00 65.89 -36.20
N ASN A 215 68.81 65.88 -36.81
CA ASN A 215 68.43 66.86 -37.83
C ASN A 215 68.29 68.28 -37.25
N TRP A 216 67.74 68.41 -36.03
CA TRP A 216 67.69 69.70 -35.33
C TRP A 216 69.09 70.19 -34.95
N GLU A 217 69.95 69.32 -34.44
CA GLU A 217 71.35 69.64 -34.14
C GLU A 217 72.13 70.04 -35.40
N ALA A 218 71.91 69.34 -36.52
CA ALA A 218 72.49 69.71 -37.81
C ALA A 218 71.99 71.07 -38.32
N LYS A 219 70.70 71.39 -38.13
CA LYS A 219 70.14 72.71 -38.45
C LYS A 219 70.69 73.81 -37.54
N GLU A 220 70.79 73.54 -36.24
CA GLU A 220 71.38 74.46 -35.27
C GLU A 220 72.82 74.77 -35.66
N LYS A 221 73.64 73.75 -35.93
CA LYS A 221 75.00 73.92 -36.42
C LYS A 221 75.08 74.70 -37.73
N ALA A 222 74.20 74.41 -38.69
CA ALA A 222 74.18 75.16 -39.95
C ALA A 222 73.77 76.64 -39.77
N LEU A 223 72.92 76.94 -38.79
CA LEU A 223 72.57 78.32 -38.41
C LEU A 223 73.73 78.99 -37.67
N GLU A 224 74.41 78.29 -36.75
CA GLU A 224 75.62 78.77 -36.09
C GLU A 224 76.72 79.09 -37.11
N ASP A 225 76.98 78.20 -38.08
CA ASP A 225 77.94 78.43 -39.16
C ASP A 225 77.57 79.65 -40.01
N LYS A 226 76.28 79.86 -40.30
CA LYS A 226 75.79 81.07 -41.00
C LYS A 226 76.01 82.33 -40.17
N VAL A 227 75.73 82.30 -38.86
CA VAL A 227 75.95 83.43 -37.95
C VAL A 227 77.45 83.73 -37.86
N GLN A 228 78.30 82.72 -37.68
CA GLN A 228 79.76 82.89 -37.69
C GLN A 228 80.26 83.48 -39.02
N ASN A 229 79.71 83.03 -40.15
CA ASN A 229 80.05 83.58 -41.46
C ASN A 229 79.58 85.05 -41.60
N GLN A 230 78.37 85.39 -41.14
CA GLN A 230 77.88 86.76 -41.11
C GLN A 230 78.72 87.64 -40.17
N GLU A 231 79.13 87.13 -39.01
CA GLU A 231 80.04 87.84 -38.09
C GLU A 231 81.41 88.07 -38.73
N ARG A 232 81.94 87.08 -39.47
CA ARG A 232 83.18 87.21 -40.23
C ARG A 232 83.03 88.28 -41.33
N LEU A 233 81.93 88.26 -42.09
CA LEU A 233 81.62 89.28 -43.09
C LEU A 233 81.47 90.67 -42.46
N LEU A 234 80.82 90.80 -41.31
CA LEU A 234 80.71 92.08 -40.59
C LEU A 234 82.07 92.56 -40.08
N LYS A 235 82.94 91.66 -39.60
CA LYS A 235 84.32 92.01 -39.23
C LYS A 235 85.10 92.47 -40.46
N GLU A 236 84.95 91.79 -41.59
CA GLU A 236 85.58 92.16 -42.85
C GLU A 236 85.06 93.50 -43.37
N ILE A 237 83.75 93.73 -43.37
CA ILE A 237 83.14 95.02 -43.73
C ILE A 237 83.57 96.14 -42.78
N LYS A 238 83.66 95.88 -41.47
CA LYS A 238 84.20 96.87 -40.53
C LYS A 238 85.66 97.18 -40.83
N ALA A 239 86.46 96.16 -41.14
CA ALA A 239 87.86 96.35 -41.53
C ALA A 239 87.99 97.08 -42.87
N THR A 240 87.18 96.75 -43.89
CA THR A 240 87.16 97.44 -45.19
C THR A 240 86.55 98.83 -45.08
N TYR A 241 85.58 99.07 -44.20
CA TYR A 241 85.06 100.40 -43.89
C TYR A 241 86.11 101.23 -43.15
N GLU A 242 86.85 100.66 -42.21
CA GLU A 242 87.99 101.35 -41.57
C GLU A 242 89.10 101.67 -42.59
N VAL A 243 89.40 100.73 -43.50
CA VAL A 243 90.35 100.95 -44.60
C VAL A 243 89.81 101.96 -45.61
N SER A 244 88.54 101.90 -45.99
CA SER A 244 87.88 102.84 -46.91
C SER A 244 87.70 104.21 -46.28
N GLN A 245 87.49 104.31 -44.97
CA GLN A 245 87.52 105.59 -44.25
C GLN A 245 88.94 106.16 -44.16
N ARG A 246 89.96 105.30 -44.11
CA ARG A 246 91.37 105.69 -44.25
C ARG A 246 91.77 106.06 -45.68
N LEU A 247 91.10 105.52 -46.69
CA LEU A 247 91.37 105.78 -48.12
C LEU A 247 90.47 106.87 -48.72
N GLY A 248 89.27 107.07 -48.18
CA GLY A 248 88.20 107.94 -48.69
C GLY A 248 88.23 109.36 -48.14
N GLN A 249 89.35 109.76 -47.55
CA GLN A 249 89.70 111.18 -47.40
C GLN A 249 90.62 111.57 -48.56
N GLY A 250 90.11 111.42 -49.78
CA GLY A 250 90.88 111.64 -50.99
C GLY A 250 90.09 111.26 -52.22
N ASP A 251 89.68 112.31 -52.93
CA ASP A 251 89.39 112.35 -54.37
C ASP A 251 87.97 112.01 -54.83
N ASP A 252 87.27 113.10 -55.16
CA ASP A 252 86.12 113.16 -56.05
C ASP A 252 86.53 112.75 -57.47
N GLY A 253 85.68 111.93 -58.11
CA GLY A 253 85.57 111.93 -59.57
C GLY A 253 85.73 110.56 -60.22
N GLU A 254 84.63 109.85 -60.39
CA GLU A 254 84.49 108.89 -61.50
C GLU A 254 83.00 108.62 -61.82
N GLU A 255 82.34 109.58 -62.49
CA GLU A 255 80.96 109.46 -63.00
C GLU A 255 80.84 108.65 -64.32
N GLY A 256 81.89 107.95 -64.77
CA GLY A 256 81.90 107.28 -66.09
C GLY A 256 81.64 105.77 -66.08
N GLN A 257 81.82 105.09 -64.94
CA GLN A 257 81.85 103.62 -64.87
C GLN A 257 80.57 102.99 -64.29
N GLY A 258 79.56 103.82 -64.02
CA GLY A 258 78.27 103.41 -63.45
C GLY A 258 77.27 102.84 -64.45
N HIS A 259 77.38 103.10 -65.75
CA HIS A 259 76.35 102.69 -66.71
C HIS A 259 76.49 101.23 -67.16
N VAL A 260 77.72 100.71 -67.31
CA VAL A 260 77.96 99.31 -67.65
C VAL A 260 77.72 98.42 -66.43
N THR A 261 78.12 98.87 -65.24
CA THR A 261 77.84 98.19 -63.97
C THR A 261 76.35 98.24 -63.61
N ASN A 262 75.62 99.32 -63.92
CA ASN A 262 74.16 99.36 -63.78
C ASN A 262 73.45 98.43 -64.77
N ALA A 263 73.91 98.32 -66.01
CA ALA A 263 73.32 97.38 -66.97
C ALA A 263 73.59 95.91 -66.57
N GLU A 264 74.79 95.61 -66.06
CA GLU A 264 75.10 94.28 -65.49
C GLU A 264 74.31 94.02 -64.20
N LEU A 265 74.14 95.02 -63.33
CA LEU A 265 73.27 94.94 -62.15
C LEU A 265 71.80 94.76 -62.53
N GLU A 266 71.33 95.39 -63.61
CA GLU A 266 69.96 95.25 -64.09
C GLU A 266 69.73 93.85 -64.69
N ILE A 267 70.71 93.30 -65.41
CA ILE A 267 70.69 91.91 -65.89
C ILE A 267 70.70 90.93 -64.70
N VAL A 268 71.60 91.12 -63.73
CA VAL A 268 71.68 90.28 -62.52
C VAL A 268 70.41 90.41 -61.68
N ASN A 269 69.82 91.60 -61.59
CA ASN A 269 68.54 91.82 -60.90
C ASN A 269 67.40 91.12 -61.65
N SER A 270 67.38 91.17 -62.98
CA SER A 270 66.38 90.46 -63.78
C SER A 270 66.53 88.93 -63.67
N ASP A 271 67.75 88.41 -63.57
CA ASP A 271 68.01 87.00 -63.31
C ASP A 271 67.69 86.61 -61.86
N LEU A 272 67.91 87.50 -60.89
CA LEU A 272 67.49 87.33 -59.50
C LEU A 272 65.96 87.32 -59.39
N GLU A 273 65.27 88.22 -60.08
CA GLU A 273 63.81 88.24 -60.16
C GLU A 273 63.29 86.96 -60.82
N ARG A 274 63.89 86.51 -61.93
CA ARG A 274 63.52 85.27 -62.61
C ARG A 274 63.77 84.02 -61.76
N THR A 275 64.86 83.98 -61.01
CA THR A 275 65.18 82.85 -60.11
C THR A 275 64.33 82.88 -58.85
N SER A 276 64.04 84.06 -58.30
CA SER A 276 63.13 84.23 -57.16
C SER A 276 61.69 83.83 -57.51
N LEU A 277 61.21 84.15 -58.72
CA LEU A 277 59.92 83.71 -59.22
C LEU A 277 59.85 82.19 -59.38
N ARG A 278 60.92 81.57 -59.90
CA ARG A 278 61.02 80.09 -59.96
C ARG A 278 61.06 79.46 -58.59
N LEU A 279 61.76 80.07 -57.63
CA LEU A 279 61.83 79.58 -56.25
C LEU A 279 60.44 79.66 -55.60
N ALA A 280 59.73 80.78 -55.74
CA ALA A 280 58.37 80.95 -55.25
C ALA A 280 57.39 79.95 -55.89
N GLU A 281 57.53 79.67 -57.20
CA GLU A 281 56.72 78.65 -57.89
C GLU A 281 57.01 77.23 -57.38
N VAL A 282 58.29 76.90 -57.13
CA VAL A 282 58.70 75.61 -56.57
C VAL A 282 58.24 75.46 -55.12
N GLU A 283 58.33 76.51 -54.31
CA GLU A 283 57.84 76.55 -52.93
C GLU A 283 56.32 76.39 -52.87
N ALA A 284 55.58 77.08 -53.74
CA ALA A 284 54.13 76.91 -53.87
C ALA A 284 53.75 75.49 -54.29
N ARG A 285 54.50 74.87 -55.22
CA ARG A 285 54.31 73.45 -55.59
C ARG A 285 54.67 72.50 -54.46
N ASN A 286 55.68 72.81 -53.65
CA ASN A 286 56.06 71.99 -52.49
C ASN A 286 54.97 72.06 -51.40
N GLU A 287 54.41 73.24 -51.17
CA GLU A 287 53.29 73.42 -50.25
C GLU A 287 52.01 72.72 -50.76
N GLN A 288 51.71 72.83 -52.06
CA GLN A 288 50.62 72.09 -52.69
C GLN A 288 50.81 70.56 -52.53
N LEU A 289 52.01 70.05 -52.80
CA LEU A 289 52.33 68.63 -52.61
C LEU A 289 52.27 68.22 -51.14
N ARG A 290 52.64 69.08 -50.19
CA ARG A 290 52.48 68.81 -48.75
C ARG A 290 51.02 68.79 -48.33
N ILE A 291 50.18 69.66 -48.88
CA ILE A 291 48.73 69.64 -48.63
C ILE A 291 48.12 68.39 -49.24
N GLU A 292 48.51 68.01 -50.47
CA GLU A 292 48.08 66.75 -51.09
C GLU A 292 48.60 65.53 -50.32
N LEU A 293 49.81 65.59 -49.75
CA LEU A 293 50.38 64.53 -48.91
C LEU A 293 49.68 64.47 -47.54
N ALA A 294 49.29 65.60 -46.97
CA ALA A 294 48.46 65.66 -45.76
C ALA A 294 47.03 65.18 -46.03
N GLN A 295 46.44 65.54 -47.17
CA GLN A 295 45.13 65.04 -47.60
C GLN A 295 45.17 63.55 -47.88
N THR A 296 46.20 63.04 -48.56
CA THR A 296 46.37 61.60 -48.82
C THR A 296 46.77 60.82 -47.57
N ALA A 297 47.53 61.41 -46.65
CA ALA A 297 47.79 60.83 -45.32
C ALA A 297 46.51 60.80 -44.47
N SER A 298 45.65 61.83 -44.56
CA SER A 298 44.33 61.83 -43.91
C SER A 298 43.32 60.90 -44.60
N SER A 299 43.52 60.58 -45.89
CA SER A 299 42.72 59.60 -46.63
C SER A 299 43.35 58.20 -46.65
N THR A 300 44.49 57.99 -45.97
CA THR A 300 45.08 56.67 -45.77
C THR A 300 44.40 56.04 -44.55
N PRO A 301 43.67 54.92 -44.71
CA PRO A 301 42.76 54.43 -43.69
C PRO A 301 43.52 53.74 -42.56
N SER A 302 43.89 54.50 -41.54
CA SER A 302 44.15 53.94 -40.21
C SER A 302 42.80 53.74 -39.51
N GLN A 303 42.23 52.57 -39.79
CA GLN A 303 41.11 51.86 -39.14
C GLN A 303 39.93 52.63 -38.47
N PRO A 304 38.67 52.30 -38.82
CA PRO A 304 37.44 52.93 -38.36
C PRO A 304 36.90 52.27 -37.08
N ALA A 305 37.43 52.62 -35.91
CA ALA A 305 36.84 52.15 -34.64
C ALA A 305 35.85 53.16 -34.02
N LEU A 306 36.00 54.46 -34.30
CA LEU A 306 35.26 55.50 -33.56
C LEU A 306 33.97 55.99 -34.23
N ILE A 307 33.77 55.77 -35.53
CA ILE A 307 32.59 56.30 -36.25
C ILE A 307 31.38 55.36 -36.15
N VAL A 308 31.60 54.06 -35.94
CA VAL A 308 30.51 53.08 -35.81
C VAL A 308 29.76 53.24 -34.49
N GLU A 309 30.43 53.68 -33.42
CA GLU A 309 29.80 53.86 -32.09
C GLU A 309 28.81 55.05 -32.06
N ASP A 310 29.06 56.09 -32.85
CA ASP A 310 28.22 57.30 -32.96
C ASP A 310 27.14 57.21 -34.05
N GLU A 311 27.12 56.12 -34.83
CA GLU A 311 26.07 55.86 -35.82
C GLU A 311 24.71 55.69 -35.09
N PRO A 312 23.65 56.46 -35.41
CA PRO A 312 22.38 56.41 -34.69
C PRO A 312 21.71 55.02 -34.74
N ALA A 313 22.01 54.23 -35.77
CA ALA A 313 21.60 52.83 -35.88
C ALA A 313 22.29 51.93 -34.84
N TYR A 314 23.58 52.16 -34.55
CA TYR A 314 24.35 51.40 -33.57
C TYR A 314 23.90 51.72 -32.14
N ILE A 315 23.65 52.99 -31.81
CA ILE A 315 23.09 53.40 -30.51
C ILE A 315 21.71 52.78 -30.29
N ARG A 316 20.85 52.79 -31.32
CA ARG A 316 19.53 52.13 -31.27
C ARG A 316 19.69 50.63 -31.02
N LEU A 317 20.59 49.96 -31.75
CA LEU A 317 20.86 48.53 -31.58
C LEU A 317 21.42 48.20 -30.18
N ARG A 318 22.25 49.07 -29.61
CA ARG A 318 22.77 48.94 -28.23
C ARG A 318 21.67 49.10 -27.19
N SER A 319 20.78 50.09 -27.37
CA SER A 319 19.62 50.29 -26.49
C SER A 319 18.63 49.12 -26.59
N GLU A 320 18.45 48.57 -27.79
CA GLU A 320 17.60 47.40 -28.03
C GLU A 320 18.21 46.15 -27.40
N ASN A 321 19.52 45.91 -27.58
CA ASN A 321 20.23 44.83 -26.89
C ASN A 321 20.17 44.97 -25.37
N SER A 322 20.33 46.18 -24.83
CA SER A 322 20.18 46.43 -23.38
C SER A 322 18.76 46.14 -22.89
N SER A 323 17.74 46.55 -23.65
CA SER A 323 16.34 46.24 -23.36
C SER A 323 16.06 44.73 -23.46
N LEU A 324 16.61 44.05 -24.47
CA LEU A 324 16.47 42.60 -24.64
C LEU A 324 17.17 41.83 -23.52
N LEU A 325 18.35 42.27 -23.08
CA LEU A 325 19.04 41.72 -21.92
C LEU A 325 18.22 41.91 -20.63
N SER A 326 17.68 43.12 -20.40
CA SER A 326 16.81 43.38 -19.25
C SER A 326 15.53 42.52 -19.27
N LYS A 327 14.92 42.33 -20.45
CA LYS A 327 13.77 41.41 -20.63
C LYS A 327 14.16 39.96 -20.42
N LEU A 328 15.34 39.54 -20.87
CA LEU A 328 15.87 38.19 -20.65
C LEU A 328 16.08 37.93 -19.16
N ASP A 329 16.68 38.90 -18.44
CA ASP A 329 16.92 38.79 -17.00
C ASP A 329 15.61 38.82 -16.20
N ALA A 330 14.66 39.68 -16.57
CA ALA A 330 13.31 39.68 -15.99
C ALA A 330 12.61 38.33 -16.20
N ALA A 331 12.67 37.77 -17.42
CA ALA A 331 12.09 36.46 -17.72
C ALA A 331 12.81 35.32 -16.97
N ARG A 332 14.13 35.41 -16.77
CA ARG A 332 14.90 34.47 -15.95
C ARG A 332 14.46 34.52 -14.48
N ILE A 333 14.35 35.72 -13.91
CA ILE A 333 13.88 35.92 -12.52
C ILE A 333 12.44 35.41 -12.37
N GLU A 334 11.56 35.69 -13.33
CA GLU A 334 10.18 35.21 -13.31
C GLU A 334 10.14 33.67 -13.39
N ARG A 335 10.93 33.04 -14.26
CA ARG A 335 11.03 31.58 -14.33
C ARG A 335 11.54 30.99 -13.02
N ASP A 336 12.56 31.59 -12.42
CA ASP A 336 13.14 31.11 -11.17
C ASP A 336 12.18 31.32 -9.99
N SER A 337 11.39 32.39 -10.00
CA SER A 337 10.32 32.61 -9.02
C SER A 337 9.22 31.54 -9.13
N LYS A 338 8.73 31.26 -10.34
CA LYS A 338 7.74 30.19 -10.59
C LYS A 338 8.30 28.81 -10.23
N LYS A 339 9.58 28.56 -10.49
CA LYS A 339 10.25 27.31 -10.09
C LYS A 339 10.28 27.17 -8.57
N ARG A 340 10.61 28.23 -7.83
CA ARG A 340 10.56 28.24 -6.36
C ARG A 340 9.14 28.03 -5.83
N ASP A 341 8.14 28.69 -6.41
CA ASP A 341 6.74 28.52 -6.01
C ASP A 341 6.24 27.08 -6.26
N LEU A 342 6.64 26.47 -7.38
CA LEU A 342 6.34 25.07 -7.67
C LEU A 342 7.07 24.12 -6.71
N ASP A 343 8.33 24.40 -6.35
CA ASP A 343 9.08 23.59 -5.37
C ASP A 343 8.43 23.67 -3.97
N VAL A 344 7.99 24.86 -3.55
CA VAL A 344 7.26 25.05 -2.30
C VAL A 344 5.94 24.26 -2.30
N LYS A 345 5.17 24.34 -3.40
CA LYS A 345 3.92 23.57 -3.55
C LYS A 345 4.16 22.07 -3.61
N LEU A 346 5.24 21.62 -4.25
CA LEU A 346 5.63 20.22 -4.29
C LEU A 346 5.93 19.73 -2.87
N ARG A 347 6.76 20.45 -2.12
CA ARG A 347 7.10 20.11 -0.74
C ARG A 347 5.90 20.18 0.21
N SER A 348 4.89 21.01 -0.05
CA SER A 348 3.66 21.02 0.75
C SER A 348 2.79 19.80 0.43
N LEU A 349 2.64 19.46 -0.85
CA LEU A 349 1.89 18.27 -1.28
C LEU A 349 2.58 16.98 -0.81
N GLU A 350 3.90 16.91 -0.83
CA GLU A 350 4.66 15.77 -0.31
C GLU A 350 4.41 15.58 1.20
N ARG A 351 4.36 16.66 1.97
CA ARG A 351 3.99 16.60 3.40
C ARG A 351 2.55 16.15 3.60
N GLU A 352 1.60 16.69 2.84
CA GLU A 352 0.19 16.29 2.90
C GLU A 352 0.00 14.82 2.53
N ILE A 353 0.69 14.33 1.50
CA ILE A 353 0.71 12.91 1.13
C ILE A 353 1.30 12.06 2.25
N GLY A 354 2.35 12.54 2.93
CA GLY A 354 2.93 11.89 4.11
C GLY A 354 1.90 11.74 5.24
N LEU A 355 1.22 12.83 5.60
CA LEU A 355 0.17 12.82 6.63
C LEU A 355 -1.00 11.92 6.25
N LEU A 356 -1.48 11.98 5.01
CA LEU A 356 -2.57 11.11 4.54
C LEU A 356 -2.18 9.63 4.52
N LYS A 357 -0.90 9.30 4.28
CA LYS A 357 -0.40 7.93 4.38
C LYS A 357 -0.40 7.45 5.83
N GLU A 358 0.05 8.28 6.76
CA GLU A 358 0.02 7.99 8.20
C GLU A 358 -1.43 7.80 8.69
N ASP A 359 -2.35 8.70 8.32
CA ASP A 359 -3.78 8.58 8.64
C ASP A 359 -4.38 7.30 8.04
N ARG A 360 -4.04 6.97 6.79
CA ARG A 360 -4.45 5.70 6.19
C ARG A 360 -3.90 4.52 6.98
N ASP A 361 -2.62 4.53 7.35
CA ASP A 361 -1.99 3.42 8.07
C ASP A 361 -2.62 3.24 9.45
N THR A 362 -2.85 4.33 10.20
CA THR A 362 -3.56 4.29 11.48
C THR A 362 -5.00 3.80 11.34
N LEU A 363 -5.72 4.20 10.28
CA LEU A 363 -7.06 3.68 9.99
C LEU A 363 -7.02 2.19 9.63
N THR A 364 -6.04 1.74 8.84
CA THR A 364 -5.90 0.32 8.52
C THR A 364 -5.56 -0.51 9.75
N GLU A 365 -4.75 0.01 10.67
CA GLU A 365 -4.46 -0.66 11.95
C GLU A 365 -5.72 -0.74 12.82
N LYS A 366 -6.53 0.32 12.90
CA LYS A 366 -7.82 0.31 13.59
C LYS A 366 -8.80 -0.70 12.98
N VAL A 367 -8.86 -0.79 11.65
CA VAL A 367 -9.69 -1.77 10.94
C VAL A 367 -9.22 -3.19 11.24
N LYS A 368 -7.90 -3.44 11.23
CA LYS A 368 -7.34 -4.75 11.62
C LYS A 368 -7.71 -5.13 13.05
N LYS A 369 -7.68 -4.17 13.99
CA LYS A 369 -8.10 -4.37 15.39
C LYS A 369 -9.59 -4.69 15.55
N TRP A 370 -10.42 -4.43 14.55
CA TRP A 370 -11.86 -4.72 14.58
C TRP A 370 -12.27 -5.83 13.61
N ASN A 371 -11.29 -6.50 13.00
CA ASN A 371 -11.55 -7.56 12.03
C ASN A 371 -12.16 -8.82 12.67
N ASP A 372 -11.95 -8.99 13.97
CA ASP A 372 -12.52 -10.05 14.81
C ASP A 372 -13.96 -9.76 15.26
N TYR A 373 -14.50 -8.56 15.03
CA TYR A 373 -15.84 -8.19 15.48
C TYR A 373 -16.93 -9.12 14.91
N ASP A 374 -16.80 -9.54 13.66
CA ASP A 374 -17.76 -10.45 13.03
C ASP A 374 -17.65 -11.88 13.58
N GLU A 375 -16.45 -12.32 13.97
CA GLU A 375 -16.23 -13.61 14.64
C GLU A 375 -16.79 -13.58 16.06
N VAL A 376 -16.44 -12.57 16.85
CA VAL A 376 -16.99 -12.35 18.21
C VAL A 376 -18.51 -12.22 18.16
N LYS A 377 -19.07 -11.54 17.16
CA LYS A 377 -20.52 -11.44 16.97
C LYS A 377 -21.14 -12.78 16.64
N GLN A 378 -20.52 -13.61 15.80
CA GLN A 378 -20.98 -14.96 15.50
C GLN A 378 -20.91 -15.85 16.73
N GLU A 379 -19.81 -15.84 17.48
CA GLU A 379 -19.65 -16.57 18.74
C GLU A 379 -20.71 -16.15 19.75
N LEU A 380 -20.99 -14.85 19.87
CA LEU A 380 -22.02 -14.32 20.77
C LEU A 380 -23.43 -14.69 20.29
N GLU A 381 -23.70 -14.69 18.98
CA GLU A 381 -24.97 -15.14 18.40
C GLU A 381 -25.16 -16.66 18.60
N VAL A 382 -24.10 -17.45 18.52
CA VAL A 382 -24.08 -18.89 18.82
C VAL A 382 -24.26 -19.14 20.32
N LEU A 383 -23.58 -18.40 21.20
CA LEU A 383 -23.78 -18.51 22.65
C LEU A 383 -25.20 -18.11 23.03
N LYS A 384 -25.73 -17.03 22.43
CA LYS A 384 -27.11 -16.61 22.62
C LYS A 384 -28.09 -17.66 22.08
N SER A 385 -27.85 -18.27 20.94
CA SER A 385 -28.73 -19.32 20.44
C SER A 385 -28.64 -20.58 21.31
N ILE A 386 -27.47 -20.98 21.81
CA ILE A 386 -27.34 -22.12 22.71
C ILE A 386 -28.00 -21.84 24.08
N GLU A 387 -27.80 -20.66 24.66
CA GLU A 387 -28.37 -20.31 25.96
C GLU A 387 -29.91 -20.17 25.94
N PHE A 388 -30.47 -19.76 24.79
CA PHE A 388 -31.91 -19.49 24.65
C PHE A 388 -32.68 -20.52 23.81
N SER A 389 -32.05 -21.30 22.94
CA SER A 389 -32.68 -22.34 22.10
C SER A 389 -32.67 -23.73 22.75
N THR A 390 -31.82 -23.98 23.75
CA THR A 390 -31.79 -25.27 24.49
C THR A 390 -33.06 -25.57 25.28
N GLY A 391 -34.03 -24.67 25.31
CA GLY A 391 -35.37 -24.89 25.88
C GLY A 391 -36.53 -24.86 24.88
N ASP A 392 -36.26 -24.68 23.58
CA ASP A 392 -37.28 -24.52 22.52
C ASP A 392 -37.43 -25.76 21.62
N ASP A 393 -36.41 -26.63 21.55
CA ASP A 393 -36.42 -27.78 20.63
C ASP A 393 -37.34 -28.94 21.04
N ASP A 394 -37.94 -28.92 22.23
CA ASP A 394 -38.82 -30.00 22.70
C ASP A 394 -40.34 -29.74 22.51
N ASP A 395 -40.80 -28.54 22.12
CA ASP A 395 -42.24 -28.21 22.16
C ASP A 395 -42.89 -27.54 20.93
N GLU A 396 -42.18 -27.22 19.84
CA GLU A 396 -42.81 -26.59 18.66
C GLU A 396 -43.07 -27.59 17.53
N ALA A 397 -44.01 -28.50 17.79
CA ALA A 397 -44.62 -29.36 16.79
C ALA A 397 -46.15 -29.23 16.73
N ILE A 398 -46.74 -28.04 16.90
CA ILE A 398 -48.17 -27.82 16.62
C ILE A 398 -48.42 -26.43 15.98
N GLU A 399 -48.78 -26.47 14.70
CA GLU A 399 -49.59 -25.53 13.91
C GLU A 399 -49.60 -24.03 14.28
N THR A 400 -48.96 -23.20 13.45
CA THR A 400 -49.64 -22.01 12.91
C THR A 400 -49.30 -21.79 11.43
N THR A 401 -50.31 -21.99 10.60
CA THR A 401 -50.35 -21.53 9.22
C THR A 401 -50.61 -20.03 9.21
N ASN A 402 -49.64 -19.22 8.78
CA ASN A 402 -49.84 -17.99 8.01
C ASN A 402 -48.48 -17.38 7.64
N GLY A 403 -48.36 -17.02 6.36
CA GLY A 403 -47.13 -16.53 5.77
C GLY A 403 -46.64 -15.20 6.35
N ASP A 404 -45.35 -14.98 6.14
CA ASP A 404 -44.58 -13.76 6.40
C ASP A 404 -43.86 -13.73 7.76
N SER A 405 -42.69 -14.40 7.84
CA SER A 405 -41.67 -14.20 8.90
C SER A 405 -40.37 -14.95 8.60
N ALA A 406 -39.66 -14.60 7.52
CA ALA A 406 -38.30 -15.09 7.27
C ALA A 406 -37.19 -14.20 7.87
N SER A 407 -37.55 -13.12 8.60
CA SER A 407 -36.57 -12.17 9.16
C SER A 407 -36.52 -12.13 10.70
N LYS A 408 -37.16 -13.07 11.39
CA LYS A 408 -37.33 -12.99 12.86
C LYS A 408 -36.27 -13.75 13.67
N SER A 409 -35.44 -14.59 13.06
CA SER A 409 -34.39 -15.34 13.77
C SER A 409 -33.14 -14.49 14.08
N LYS A 410 -32.92 -13.37 13.38
CA LYS A 410 -31.75 -12.49 13.59
C LYS A 410 -31.97 -11.35 14.58
N GLY A 411 -33.15 -11.30 15.22
CA GLY A 411 -33.59 -10.09 15.92
C GLY A 411 -34.56 -10.32 17.06
N ALA A 412 -34.67 -11.54 17.62
CA ALA A 412 -35.28 -11.65 18.94
C ALA A 412 -34.36 -10.91 19.92
N THR A 413 -34.77 -9.70 20.33
CA THR A 413 -34.06 -8.91 21.33
C THR A 413 -33.92 -9.77 22.59
N LEU A 414 -32.82 -9.61 23.32
CA LEU A 414 -32.57 -10.36 24.56
C LEU A 414 -33.81 -10.32 25.48
N GLU A 415 -34.50 -9.18 25.50
CA GLU A 415 -35.76 -8.97 26.20
C GLU A 415 -36.89 -9.88 25.72
N GLN A 416 -37.01 -10.15 24.43
CA GLN A 416 -38.06 -11.03 23.89
C GLN A 416 -37.80 -12.51 24.21
N LEU A 417 -36.54 -12.96 24.16
CA LEU A 417 -36.16 -14.32 24.58
C LEU A 417 -36.28 -14.51 26.09
N LEU A 418 -35.90 -13.50 26.88
CA LEU A 418 -36.09 -13.50 28.32
C LEU A 418 -37.57 -13.49 28.71
N LEU A 419 -38.42 -12.73 28.00
CA LEU A 419 -39.87 -12.73 28.22
C LEU A 419 -40.50 -14.09 27.86
N ALA A 420 -40.07 -14.72 26.76
CA ALA A 420 -40.53 -16.05 26.39
C ALA A 420 -40.15 -17.09 27.45
N ARG A 421 -38.90 -17.07 27.94
CA ARG A 421 -38.44 -17.95 29.03
C ARG A 421 -39.17 -17.66 30.34
N ASN A 422 -39.40 -16.39 30.69
CA ASN A 422 -40.14 -16.02 31.91
C ASN A 422 -41.60 -16.47 31.84
N LYS A 423 -42.22 -16.39 30.65
CA LYS A 423 -43.56 -16.92 30.41
C LYS A 423 -43.60 -18.44 30.52
N LYS A 424 -42.65 -19.17 29.90
CA LYS A 424 -42.53 -20.63 30.02
C LYS A 424 -42.32 -21.08 31.47
N LEU A 425 -41.39 -20.45 32.20
CA LEU A 425 -41.19 -20.72 33.62
C LEU A 425 -42.44 -20.42 34.45
N SER A 426 -43.19 -19.37 34.10
CA SER A 426 -44.46 -19.07 34.76
C SER A 426 -45.52 -20.15 34.45
N ASP A 427 -45.61 -20.61 33.21
CA ASP A 427 -46.53 -21.66 32.78
C ASP A 427 -46.19 -23.00 33.47
N GLU A 428 -44.92 -23.41 33.48
CA GLU A 428 -44.44 -24.59 34.23
C GLU A 428 -44.75 -24.49 35.72
N LEU A 429 -44.55 -23.31 36.31
CA LEU A 429 -44.87 -23.06 37.71
C LEU A 429 -46.38 -23.15 37.97
N THR A 430 -47.23 -22.68 37.04
CA THR A 430 -48.68 -22.88 37.15
C THR A 430 -49.08 -24.35 37.05
N ILE A 431 -48.48 -25.11 36.13
CA ILE A 431 -48.72 -26.55 36.00
C ILE A 431 -48.31 -27.29 37.27
N LEU A 432 -47.12 -26.99 37.81
CA LEU A 432 -46.64 -27.56 39.07
C LEU A 432 -47.53 -27.17 40.26
N ARG A 433 -48.05 -25.95 40.30
CA ARG A 433 -49.02 -25.54 41.33
C ARG A 433 -50.33 -26.31 41.20
N VAL A 434 -50.86 -26.49 39.99
CA VAL A 434 -52.10 -27.24 39.75
C VAL A 434 -51.92 -28.72 40.07
N SER A 435 -50.79 -29.33 39.67
CA SER A 435 -50.50 -30.73 39.99
C SER A 435 -50.28 -30.94 41.49
N HIS A 436 -49.65 -29.98 42.17
CA HIS A 436 -49.53 -29.99 43.62
C HIS A 436 -50.90 -29.89 44.30
N GLN A 437 -51.78 -28.99 43.83
CA GLN A 437 -53.14 -28.86 44.34
C GLN A 437 -53.97 -30.12 44.09
N ASP A 438 -53.86 -30.76 42.91
CA ASP A 438 -54.53 -32.03 42.59
C ASP A 438 -54.02 -33.15 43.52
N LEU A 439 -52.70 -33.31 43.66
CA LEU A 439 -52.11 -34.27 44.60
C LEU A 439 -52.57 -34.02 46.05
N GLN A 440 -52.62 -32.76 46.49
CA GLN A 440 -53.10 -32.41 47.82
C GLN A 440 -54.60 -32.72 47.98
N SER A 441 -55.42 -32.46 46.96
CA SER A 441 -56.84 -32.83 46.97
C SER A 441 -57.04 -34.34 47.02
N ARG A 442 -56.24 -35.12 46.28
CA ARG A 442 -56.26 -36.59 46.33
C ARG A 442 -55.85 -37.11 47.70
N LEU A 443 -54.82 -36.52 48.31
CA LEU A 443 -54.41 -36.87 49.67
C LEU A 443 -55.54 -36.57 50.67
N GLN A 444 -56.20 -35.42 50.54
CA GLN A 444 -57.34 -35.07 51.39
C GLN A 444 -58.50 -36.05 51.20
N THR A 445 -58.86 -36.41 49.96
CA THR A 445 -59.91 -37.40 49.68
C THR A 445 -59.54 -38.76 50.27
N MET A 446 -58.32 -39.25 50.04
CA MET A 446 -57.83 -40.51 50.62
C MET A 446 -57.86 -40.48 52.15
N GLN A 447 -57.57 -39.34 52.77
CA GLN A 447 -57.65 -39.17 54.22
C GLN A 447 -59.10 -39.20 54.70
N THR A 448 -60.03 -38.52 54.01
CA THR A 448 -61.46 -38.60 54.35
C THR A 448 -62.04 -39.99 54.14
N GLU A 449 -61.58 -40.72 53.12
CA GLU A 449 -61.97 -42.12 52.90
C GLU A 449 -61.45 -43.01 54.03
N LEU A 450 -60.20 -42.82 54.46
CA LEU A 450 -59.63 -43.51 55.62
C LEU A 450 -60.43 -43.20 56.90
N ASP A 451 -60.75 -41.94 57.15
CA ASP A 451 -61.55 -41.52 58.31
C ASP A 451 -62.97 -42.11 58.25
N SER A 452 -63.60 -42.17 57.07
CA SER A 452 -64.90 -42.82 56.90
C SER A 452 -64.84 -44.33 57.10
N ALA A 453 -63.80 -45.00 56.56
CA ALA A 453 -63.62 -46.43 56.70
C ALA A 453 -63.28 -46.82 58.15
N THR A 454 -62.56 -45.96 58.88
CA THR A 454 -62.30 -46.16 60.31
C THR A 454 -63.55 -45.93 61.16
N ALA A 455 -64.38 -44.94 60.83
CA ALA A 455 -65.69 -44.76 61.46
C ALA A 455 -66.64 -45.95 61.18
N ASP A 456 -66.67 -46.45 59.94
CA ASP A 456 -67.44 -47.65 59.57
C ASP A 456 -66.91 -48.90 60.30
N LEU A 457 -65.58 -49.02 60.47
CA LEU A 457 -64.99 -50.09 61.26
C LEU A 457 -65.40 -49.99 62.74
N GLU A 458 -65.37 -48.79 63.32
CA GLU A 458 -65.78 -48.56 64.71
C GLU A 458 -67.27 -48.85 64.92
N THR A 459 -68.13 -48.42 63.99
CA THR A 459 -69.56 -48.75 64.05
C THR A 459 -69.81 -50.26 63.89
N ALA A 460 -69.09 -50.94 62.99
CA ALA A 460 -69.16 -52.39 62.84
C ALA A 460 -68.64 -53.12 64.09
N GLN A 461 -67.56 -52.65 64.71
CA GLN A 461 -67.04 -53.19 65.98
C GLN A 461 -68.05 -53.00 67.11
N ASN A 462 -68.62 -51.81 67.26
CA ASN A 462 -69.65 -51.53 68.26
C ASN A 462 -70.89 -52.41 68.03
N LEU A 463 -71.33 -52.55 66.78
CA LEU A 463 -72.47 -53.40 66.45
C LEU A 463 -72.15 -54.87 66.73
N ASN A 464 -70.93 -55.33 66.43
CA ASN A 464 -70.50 -56.68 66.75
C ASN A 464 -70.44 -56.92 68.27
N VAL A 465 -69.94 -55.96 69.06
CA VAL A 465 -69.99 -56.01 70.52
C VAL A 465 -71.43 -56.04 71.03
N THR A 466 -72.35 -55.27 70.44
CA THR A 466 -73.78 -55.37 70.80
C THR A 466 -74.37 -56.73 70.43
N LEU A 467 -74.04 -57.28 69.26
CA LEU A 467 -74.49 -58.62 68.85
C LEU A 467 -73.90 -59.71 69.76
N GLU A 468 -72.64 -59.58 70.16
CA GLU A 468 -71.99 -60.50 71.11
C GLU A 468 -72.66 -60.42 72.50
N ASN A 469 -72.98 -59.22 72.99
CA ASN A 469 -73.73 -59.03 74.24
C ASN A 469 -75.16 -59.56 74.15
N ASP A 470 -75.84 -59.34 73.02
CA ASP A 470 -77.19 -59.86 72.78
C ASP A 470 -77.17 -61.39 72.64
N LEU A 471 -76.19 -61.97 71.94
CA LEU A 471 -75.96 -63.42 71.89
C LEU A 471 -75.63 -63.98 73.27
N ALA A 472 -74.81 -63.30 74.07
CA ALA A 472 -74.53 -63.69 75.45
C ALA A 472 -75.80 -63.66 76.30
N THR A 473 -76.65 -62.64 76.12
CA THR A 473 -77.95 -62.54 76.79
C THR A 473 -78.89 -63.64 76.34
N VAL A 474 -79.01 -63.92 75.03
CA VAL A 474 -79.81 -65.03 74.49
C VAL A 474 -79.24 -66.39 74.91
N GLN A 475 -77.91 -66.53 75.05
CA GLN A 475 -77.27 -67.73 75.55
C GLN A 475 -77.50 -67.91 77.06
N GLN A 476 -77.55 -66.81 77.80
CA GLN A 476 -77.92 -66.79 79.22
C GLN A 476 -79.42 -67.06 79.42
N GLU A 477 -80.28 -66.52 78.56
CA GLU A 477 -81.72 -66.80 78.54
C GLU A 477 -82.02 -68.22 78.04
N SER A 478 -81.30 -68.76 77.06
CA SER A 478 -81.45 -70.15 76.62
C SER A 478 -80.87 -71.16 77.62
N SER A 479 -79.82 -70.78 78.36
CA SER A 479 -79.35 -71.58 79.51
C SER A 479 -80.25 -71.45 80.75
N ASN A 480 -81.00 -70.35 80.90
CA ASN A 480 -82.01 -70.19 81.96
C ASN A 480 -83.41 -70.72 81.58
N ALA A 481 -83.75 -70.81 80.29
CA ALA A 481 -85.02 -71.35 79.79
C ALA A 481 -85.03 -72.88 79.68
N PHE A 482 -83.85 -73.52 79.65
CA PHE A 482 -83.72 -74.97 79.72
C PHE A 482 -82.48 -75.36 80.53
N PRO A 483 -82.63 -75.80 81.80
CA PRO A 483 -81.51 -76.37 82.54
C PRO A 483 -81.37 -77.84 82.13
N SER A 484 -80.22 -78.18 81.53
CA SER A 484 -79.69 -79.52 81.20
C SER A 484 -79.85 -79.96 79.75
N GLY A 485 -78.71 -80.31 79.12
CA GLY A 485 -78.71 -81.22 77.97
C GLY A 485 -77.59 -80.97 76.96
N ALA A 486 -76.45 -81.60 77.22
CA ALA A 486 -75.40 -82.04 76.30
C ALA A 486 -75.52 -81.74 74.78
N SER A 487 -74.43 -81.16 74.26
CA SER A 487 -73.70 -81.52 73.02
C SER A 487 -74.38 -81.42 71.66
N VAL A 488 -73.57 -80.98 70.70
CA VAL A 488 -73.36 -81.52 69.34
C VAL A 488 -73.18 -80.39 68.33
N ALA A 489 -71.99 -80.45 67.72
CA ALA A 489 -71.51 -79.64 66.61
C ALA A 489 -72.53 -79.50 65.47
N GLY A 490 -72.64 -78.27 64.96
CA GLY A 490 -73.34 -77.93 63.73
C GLY A 490 -72.55 -76.91 62.93
N THR A 491 -71.65 -77.41 62.10
CA THR A 491 -70.91 -76.68 61.06
C THR A 491 -71.88 -75.96 60.11
N TYR A 492 -71.92 -74.63 60.12
CA TYR A 492 -72.56 -73.84 59.06
C TYR A 492 -71.53 -73.51 57.98
N LYS A 493 -71.56 -74.28 56.88
CA LYS A 493 -71.01 -73.83 55.60
C LYS A 493 -72.11 -73.07 54.86
N SER A 494 -71.67 -71.97 54.24
CA SER A 494 -72.36 -71.06 53.35
C SER A 494 -73.33 -71.73 52.36
N HIS A 495 -74.27 -70.94 51.83
CA HIS A 495 -74.63 -70.77 50.41
C HIS A 495 -76.08 -70.28 50.33
N TYR A 496 -76.31 -68.99 50.07
CA TYR A 496 -77.45 -68.56 49.24
C TYR A 496 -77.03 -67.34 48.38
N PRO A 497 -77.67 -67.15 47.21
CA PRO A 497 -77.07 -66.64 46.00
C PRO A 497 -77.48 -65.20 45.68
N GLN A 498 -76.64 -64.56 44.87
CA GLN A 498 -76.93 -63.34 44.13
C GLN A 498 -78.02 -63.58 43.08
N SER A 499 -79.13 -62.84 43.17
CA SER A 499 -79.86 -62.41 41.96
C SER A 499 -80.85 -61.26 42.27
N THR A 500 -80.99 -60.39 41.27
CA THR A 500 -82.11 -59.46 40.97
C THR A 500 -82.09 -58.02 41.56
N ALA A 501 -81.58 -57.09 40.74
CA ALA A 501 -82.20 -55.86 40.16
C ALA A 501 -83.42 -55.20 40.87
N PRO A 502 -83.66 -53.84 40.81
CA PRO A 502 -83.62 -53.06 39.55
C PRO A 502 -83.28 -51.53 39.61
N SER A 503 -82.92 -51.01 38.42
CA SER A 503 -83.30 -49.74 37.76
C SER A 503 -83.60 -48.46 38.57
N ALA A 504 -82.88 -47.37 38.27
CA ALA A 504 -83.39 -46.23 37.46
C ALA A 504 -82.52 -44.96 37.63
N PHE A 505 -81.86 -44.48 36.57
CA PHE A 505 -82.32 -43.31 35.80
C PHE A 505 -81.31 -43.00 34.67
N GLN A 506 -81.88 -42.74 33.50
CA GLN A 506 -81.22 -42.62 32.22
C GLN A 506 -81.36 -41.17 31.73
N SER A 507 -80.28 -40.58 31.25
CA SER A 507 -80.33 -39.55 30.21
C SER A 507 -78.97 -39.45 29.53
N ARG A 508 -78.88 -39.94 28.28
CA ARG A 508 -78.06 -39.31 27.25
C ARG A 508 -78.57 -39.66 25.85
N ARG A 509 -78.65 -38.57 25.07
CA ARG A 509 -79.19 -38.36 23.72
C ARG A 509 -78.58 -39.27 22.65
N GLY A 510 -79.36 -39.46 21.58
CA GLY A 510 -78.96 -40.16 20.37
C GLY A 510 -78.80 -39.28 19.11
N ARG A 511 -78.62 -40.04 18.01
CA ARG A 511 -78.62 -39.74 16.55
C ARG A 511 -77.26 -39.34 15.94
N VAL A 512 -76.56 -40.24 15.23
CA VAL A 512 -76.67 -40.75 13.82
C VAL A 512 -76.40 -39.66 12.75
N SER A 513 -75.18 -39.58 12.17
CA SER A 513 -74.61 -40.26 10.96
C SER A 513 -75.05 -39.59 9.62
N PRO A 514 -74.27 -39.60 8.50
CA PRO A 514 -73.59 -40.80 7.96
C PRO A 514 -72.24 -40.64 7.19
N THR A 515 -71.61 -41.82 6.96
CA THR A 515 -70.64 -42.20 5.90
C THR A 515 -69.23 -41.60 5.98
N SER A 516 -68.13 -42.33 5.85
CA SER A 516 -67.80 -43.72 5.49
C SER A 516 -66.31 -43.89 5.85
N SER A 517 -65.89 -44.86 6.66
CA SER A 517 -65.49 -46.21 6.24
C SER A 517 -63.97 -46.41 6.40
N ILE A 518 -63.63 -47.55 7.02
CA ILE A 518 -62.50 -48.44 6.69
C ILE A 518 -61.21 -48.33 7.54
N ILE A 519 -61.04 -49.41 8.31
CA ILE A 519 -59.79 -50.11 8.73
C ILE A 519 -59.18 -49.62 10.05
N SER A 520 -59.52 -50.25 11.19
CA SER A 520 -58.95 -51.53 11.73
C SER A 520 -57.49 -51.31 12.15
N GLY A 521 -57.10 -51.27 13.43
CA GLY A 521 -57.57 -52.04 14.58
C GLY A 521 -56.74 -53.31 14.70
N LEU A 522 -55.70 -53.31 15.55
CA LEU A 522 -55.29 -54.47 16.36
C LEU A 522 -54.29 -54.09 17.47
N ASP A 523 -54.47 -54.78 18.60
CA ASP A 523 -53.92 -54.73 19.96
C ASP A 523 -52.39 -54.83 20.13
N PRO A 524 -51.81 -54.36 21.26
CA PRO A 524 -50.48 -54.75 21.71
C PRO A 524 -50.58 -55.80 22.83
N ARG A 525 -50.16 -57.05 22.57
CA ARG A 525 -49.58 -57.99 23.55
C ARG A 525 -49.31 -59.37 22.92
N SER A 526 -48.04 -59.70 22.66
CA SER A 526 -47.49 -61.07 22.78
C SER A 526 -45.99 -61.11 22.48
N SER A 527 -45.23 -61.56 23.48
CA SER A 527 -43.99 -62.35 23.48
C SER A 527 -43.13 -62.50 22.20
N MET A 528 -41.83 -62.21 22.37
CA MET A 528 -40.66 -63.03 22.02
C MET A 528 -40.78 -64.00 20.83
N THR A 529 -40.01 -63.72 19.77
CA THR A 529 -39.08 -64.69 19.13
C THR A 529 -38.13 -63.99 18.17
N GLU A 530 -36.91 -64.52 18.12
CA GLU A 530 -35.78 -64.15 17.26
C GLU A 530 -36.17 -64.03 15.77
N SER A 531 -35.53 -63.11 15.03
CA SER A 531 -34.72 -63.48 13.86
C SER A 531 -34.16 -62.27 13.10
N SER A 532 -32.88 -62.43 12.80
CA SER A 532 -32.01 -61.70 11.90
C SER A 532 -32.60 -61.33 10.53
N GLY A 533 -32.46 -60.06 10.14
CA GLY A 533 -32.00 -59.56 8.83
C GLY A 533 -32.67 -60.02 7.53
N GLY A 534 -33.29 -59.07 6.79
CA GLY A 534 -33.65 -59.28 5.38
C GLY A 534 -34.43 -58.15 4.67
N SER A 535 -33.72 -57.08 4.28
CA SER A 535 -33.92 -56.21 3.10
C SER A 535 -35.35 -55.88 2.62
N GLY A 536 -35.88 -54.73 3.07
CA GLY A 536 -36.89 -53.96 2.34
C GLY A 536 -36.23 -52.77 1.64
N ILE A 537 -35.91 -52.89 0.36
CA ILE A 537 -35.31 -51.80 -0.44
C ILE A 537 -36.29 -50.63 -0.67
N LEU A 538 -37.59 -50.89 -0.56
CA LEU A 538 -38.65 -49.90 -0.74
C LEU A 538 -38.72 -48.86 0.38
N PRO A 539 -38.63 -49.22 1.68
CA PRO A 539 -38.45 -48.25 2.77
C PRO A 539 -37.26 -47.31 2.54
N MET A 540 -36.13 -47.86 2.07
CA MET A 540 -34.92 -47.07 1.81
C MET A 540 -35.09 -46.14 0.61
N ILE A 541 -35.69 -46.61 -0.49
CA ILE A 541 -35.97 -45.77 -1.67
C ILE A 541 -37.03 -44.70 -1.36
N THR A 542 -38.02 -45.02 -0.52
CA THR A 542 -39.05 -44.05 -0.09
C THR A 542 -38.43 -42.97 0.78
N ALA A 543 -37.58 -43.35 1.74
CA ALA A 543 -36.82 -42.40 2.55
C ALA A 543 -35.85 -41.55 1.72
N GLN A 544 -35.16 -42.14 0.73
CA GLN A 544 -34.31 -41.40 -0.19
C GLN A 544 -35.10 -40.42 -1.04
N ARG A 545 -36.23 -40.83 -1.62
CA ARG A 545 -37.13 -39.97 -2.40
C ARG A 545 -37.67 -38.82 -1.56
N ASP A 546 -38.06 -39.10 -0.32
CA ASP A 546 -38.61 -38.07 0.58
C ASP A 546 -37.51 -37.10 1.04
N ARG A 547 -36.28 -37.59 1.23
CA ARG A 547 -35.09 -36.74 1.44
C ARG A 547 -34.77 -35.88 0.22
N PHE A 548 -34.84 -36.43 -0.99
CA PHE A 548 -34.64 -35.67 -2.24
C PHE A 548 -35.75 -34.64 -2.46
N LYS A 549 -37.02 -34.97 -2.14
CA LYS A 549 -38.12 -34.00 -2.18
C LYS A 549 -37.92 -32.89 -1.16
N LYS A 550 -37.48 -33.21 0.06
CA LYS A 550 -37.14 -32.22 1.10
C LYS A 550 -35.99 -31.32 0.64
N LEU A 551 -34.92 -31.91 0.10
CA LEU A 551 -33.78 -31.16 -0.44
C LEU A 551 -34.19 -30.28 -1.61
N ASN A 552 -35.03 -30.77 -2.54
CA ASN A 552 -35.49 -29.99 -3.68
C ASN A 552 -36.44 -28.85 -3.26
N SER A 553 -37.27 -29.07 -2.25
CA SER A 553 -38.09 -28.00 -1.65
C SER A 553 -37.23 -26.97 -0.93
N GLN A 554 -36.21 -27.40 -0.18
CA GLN A 554 -35.26 -26.50 0.48
C GLN A 554 -34.48 -25.69 -0.55
N LEU A 555 -33.96 -26.33 -1.59
CA LEU A 555 -33.24 -25.66 -2.67
C LEU A 555 -34.13 -24.69 -3.45
N SER A 556 -35.38 -25.06 -3.73
CA SER A 556 -36.35 -24.14 -4.35
C SER A 556 -36.66 -22.93 -3.46
N ASN A 557 -36.73 -23.13 -2.14
CA ASN A 557 -36.95 -22.04 -1.20
C ASN A 557 -35.73 -21.13 -1.10
N GLU A 558 -34.52 -21.69 -1.04
CA GLU A 558 -33.26 -20.95 -1.03
C GLU A 558 -33.06 -20.15 -2.33
N VAL A 559 -33.40 -20.74 -3.49
CA VAL A 559 -33.40 -20.03 -4.78
C VAL A 559 -34.43 -18.90 -4.78
N SER A 560 -35.64 -19.13 -4.25
CA SER A 560 -36.65 -18.08 -4.14
C SER A 560 -36.22 -16.94 -3.21
N GLU A 561 -35.59 -17.28 -2.08
CA GLU A 561 -35.08 -16.32 -1.12
C GLU A 561 -33.91 -15.51 -1.70
N SER A 562 -32.97 -16.16 -2.38
CA SER A 562 -31.91 -15.50 -3.14
C SER A 562 -32.47 -14.55 -4.21
N HIS A 563 -33.52 -14.96 -4.94
CA HIS A 563 -34.18 -14.06 -5.89
C HIS A 563 -34.86 -12.86 -5.20
N ARG A 564 -35.43 -13.04 -4.01
CA ARG A 564 -36.02 -11.95 -3.21
C ARG A 564 -34.94 -10.99 -2.71
N THR A 565 -33.82 -11.49 -2.20
CA THR A 565 -32.71 -10.64 -1.73
C THR A 565 -32.09 -9.87 -2.89
N VAL A 566 -31.85 -10.50 -4.04
CA VAL A 566 -31.37 -9.83 -5.25
C VAL A 566 -32.35 -8.75 -5.72
N THR A 567 -33.65 -9.00 -5.66
CA THR A 567 -34.66 -7.99 -6.03
C THR A 567 -34.69 -6.82 -5.04
N SER A 568 -34.60 -7.11 -3.74
CA SER A 568 -34.49 -6.09 -2.68
C SER A 568 -33.25 -5.22 -2.87
N LEU A 569 -32.08 -5.83 -3.02
CA LEU A 569 -30.81 -5.13 -3.24
C LEU A 569 -30.84 -4.30 -4.54
N ARG A 570 -31.47 -4.79 -5.60
CA ARG A 570 -31.67 -4.00 -6.83
C ARG A 570 -32.55 -2.78 -6.60
N SER A 571 -33.62 -2.91 -5.82
CA SER A 571 -34.50 -1.79 -5.46
C SER A 571 -33.79 -0.77 -4.56
N GLU A 572 -32.98 -1.24 -3.62
CA GLU A 572 -32.17 -0.41 -2.73
C GLU A 572 -31.09 0.34 -3.52
N ILE A 573 -30.35 -0.33 -4.40
CA ILE A 573 -29.40 0.30 -5.31
C ILE A 573 -30.08 1.36 -6.17
N ALA A 574 -31.27 1.08 -6.71
CA ALA A 574 -32.02 2.06 -7.50
C ALA A 574 -32.44 3.27 -6.66
N SER A 575 -32.83 3.07 -5.40
CA SER A 575 -33.17 4.15 -4.47
C SER A 575 -31.93 5.01 -4.11
N LEU A 576 -30.81 4.38 -3.77
CA LEU A 576 -29.56 5.05 -3.46
C LEU A 576 -29.01 5.80 -4.67
N GLN A 577 -29.14 5.25 -5.88
CA GLN A 577 -28.78 5.97 -7.11
C GLN A 577 -29.64 7.22 -7.31
N LYS A 578 -30.95 7.13 -7.05
CA LYS A 578 -31.86 8.29 -7.12
C LYS A 578 -31.52 9.35 -6.07
N ASP A 579 -31.21 8.94 -4.85
CA ASP A 579 -30.85 9.85 -3.76
C ASP A 579 -29.48 10.50 -3.99
N ASN A 580 -28.50 9.75 -4.50
CA ASN A 580 -27.20 10.29 -4.91
C ASN A 580 -27.33 11.31 -6.05
N LEU A 581 -28.23 11.07 -7.01
CA LEU A 581 -28.54 12.04 -8.06
C LEU A 581 -29.23 13.30 -7.50
N ASN A 582 -30.16 13.16 -6.56
CA ASN A 582 -30.81 14.28 -5.89
C ASN A 582 -29.82 15.11 -5.04
N LEU A 583 -28.88 14.45 -4.35
CA LEU A 583 -27.80 15.12 -3.63
C LEU A 583 -26.87 15.88 -4.58
N TYR A 584 -26.55 15.29 -5.73
CA TYR A 584 -25.79 15.96 -6.77
C TYR A 584 -26.55 17.18 -7.33
N GLU A 585 -27.86 17.04 -7.58
CA GLU A 585 -28.76 18.13 -7.95
C GLU A 585 -28.70 19.27 -6.93
N LYS A 586 -28.96 18.98 -5.65
CA LYS A 586 -28.92 19.96 -4.55
C LYS A 586 -27.56 20.64 -4.45
N THR A 587 -26.48 19.88 -4.54
CA THR A 587 -25.10 20.42 -4.51
C THR A 587 -24.85 21.35 -5.69
N ARG A 588 -25.34 21.01 -6.89
CA ARG A 588 -25.25 21.87 -8.07
C ARG A 588 -26.12 23.11 -7.94
N TYR A 589 -27.35 22.98 -7.41
CA TYR A 589 -28.23 24.12 -7.15
C TYR A 589 -27.61 25.09 -6.14
N ILE A 590 -27.08 24.59 -5.02
CA ILE A 590 -26.37 25.39 -4.02
C ILE A 590 -25.11 26.02 -4.62
N SER A 591 -24.30 25.28 -5.38
CA SER A 591 -23.13 25.82 -6.06
C SER A 591 -23.50 26.91 -7.08
N SER A 592 -24.59 26.73 -7.84
CA SER A 592 -25.07 27.72 -8.80
C SER A 592 -25.65 28.98 -8.13
N TYR A 593 -26.30 28.81 -6.98
CA TYR A 593 -26.85 29.90 -6.16
C TYR A 593 -25.74 30.68 -5.45
N ASN A 594 -24.72 29.98 -4.93
CA ASN A 594 -23.53 30.60 -4.33
C ASN A 594 -22.69 31.35 -5.38
N ARG A 595 -22.83 31.00 -6.67
CA ARG A 595 -22.23 31.73 -7.80
C ARG A 595 -23.00 32.98 -8.21
N THR A 596 -24.27 33.11 -7.83
CA THR A 596 -25.12 34.30 -8.11
C THR A 596 -25.15 35.29 -6.95
N GLY A 597 -24.80 34.87 -5.73
CA GLY A 597 -24.67 35.75 -4.55
C GLY A 597 -23.35 36.53 -4.44
N SER A 598 -22.42 36.36 -5.37
CA SER A 598 -21.15 37.11 -5.42
C SER A 598 -20.95 37.68 -6.82
N SER A 599 -21.59 38.82 -7.07
CA SER A 599 -21.42 39.61 -8.28
C SER A 599 -20.93 41.02 -7.94
N ALA A 600 -19.62 41.13 -7.74
CA ALA A 600 -18.90 42.35 -8.05
C ALA A 600 -17.48 42.00 -8.50
N VAL A 601 -17.20 42.38 -9.75
CA VAL A 601 -15.89 42.50 -10.41
C VAL A 601 -15.48 41.33 -11.35
N SER A 602 -15.23 41.77 -12.59
CA SER A 602 -14.44 41.26 -13.72
C SER A 602 -15.00 40.21 -14.70
N ASN A 603 -15.28 40.75 -15.90
CA ASN A 603 -15.31 40.11 -17.21
C ASN A 603 -14.09 39.19 -17.48
N ALA A 604 -14.35 37.92 -17.79
CA ALA A 604 -13.58 37.12 -18.75
C ALA A 604 -14.36 35.83 -19.13
N PRO A 605 -14.39 35.41 -20.41
CA PRO A 605 -15.06 34.19 -20.84
C PRO A 605 -14.08 33.02 -20.68
N GLN A 606 -14.05 32.41 -19.51
CA GLN A 606 -13.36 31.13 -19.32
C GLN A 606 -14.25 30.21 -18.50
N GLN A 607 -14.67 29.14 -19.17
CA GLN A 607 -15.43 28.04 -18.64
C GLN A 607 -14.53 27.25 -17.68
N SER A 608 -14.41 27.70 -16.43
CA SER A 608 -13.64 27.01 -15.38
C SER A 608 -14.42 25.80 -14.86
N THR A 609 -14.39 24.70 -15.61
CA THR A 609 -14.43 23.37 -15.01
C THR A 609 -13.17 23.21 -14.18
N VAL A 610 -13.33 23.15 -12.85
CA VAL A 610 -12.25 22.79 -11.94
C VAL A 610 -11.66 21.45 -12.41
N PRO A 611 -10.35 21.35 -12.76
CA PRO A 611 -9.76 20.07 -13.10
C PRO A 611 -9.57 19.29 -11.80
N PHE A 612 -10.53 18.42 -11.50
CA PHE A 612 -10.37 17.41 -10.46
C PHE A 612 -9.38 16.35 -10.96
N SER A 613 -8.35 16.08 -10.15
CA SER A 613 -7.26 15.17 -10.47
C SER A 613 -7.79 13.76 -10.82
N PRO A 614 -7.32 13.11 -11.91
CA PRO A 614 -7.79 11.79 -12.33
C PRO A 614 -7.24 10.63 -11.47
N SER A 615 -6.57 10.91 -10.35
CA SER A 615 -5.88 9.90 -9.53
C SER A 615 -6.64 9.45 -8.27
N SER A 616 -7.88 9.92 -8.04
CA SER A 616 -8.71 9.43 -6.93
C SER A 616 -9.98 8.73 -7.46
N PRO A 617 -10.31 7.51 -6.99
CA PRO A 617 -11.50 6.75 -7.42
C PRO A 617 -12.83 7.47 -7.15
N GLN A 618 -12.81 8.54 -6.37
CA GLN A 618 -13.97 9.41 -6.07
C GLN A 618 -14.30 10.42 -7.19
N GLY A 619 -13.34 10.76 -8.06
CA GLY A 619 -13.59 11.67 -9.19
C GLY A 619 -14.44 11.02 -10.29
N ASP A 620 -14.26 9.71 -10.47
CA ASP A 620 -14.96 8.93 -11.49
C ASP A 620 -16.43 8.69 -11.10
N SER A 621 -16.73 8.52 -9.80
CA SER A 621 -18.12 8.39 -9.33
C SER A 621 -18.91 9.69 -9.52
N LEU A 622 -18.31 10.85 -9.23
CA LEU A 622 -18.94 12.16 -9.41
C LEU A 622 -19.15 12.48 -10.90
N GLY A 623 -18.24 12.07 -11.78
CA GLY A 623 -18.40 12.13 -13.23
C GLY A 623 -19.54 11.26 -13.77
N ARG A 624 -19.74 10.05 -13.19
CA ARG A 624 -20.88 9.17 -13.52
C ARG A 624 -22.20 9.79 -13.09
N TYR A 625 -22.31 10.36 -11.89
CA TYR A 625 -23.53 11.02 -11.44
C TYR A 625 -23.81 12.32 -12.22
N ARG A 626 -22.77 13.07 -12.59
CA ARG A 626 -22.88 14.24 -13.48
C ARG A 626 -23.45 13.89 -14.85
N SER A 627 -22.91 12.87 -15.50
CA SER A 627 -23.38 12.42 -16.81
C SER A 627 -24.77 11.80 -16.75
N ALA A 628 -25.08 11.03 -15.70
CA ALA A 628 -26.43 10.51 -15.45
C ALA A 628 -27.44 11.65 -15.23
N TYR A 629 -27.10 12.66 -14.45
CA TYR A 629 -27.93 13.85 -14.25
C TYR A 629 -28.15 14.63 -15.56
N GLU A 630 -27.08 14.90 -16.33
CA GLU A 630 -27.16 15.63 -17.60
C GLU A 630 -27.97 14.86 -18.66
N SER A 631 -27.94 13.52 -18.62
CA SER A 631 -28.78 12.66 -19.46
C SER A 631 -30.25 12.66 -19.04
N ASN A 632 -30.53 12.85 -17.74
CA ASN A 632 -31.89 12.88 -17.20
C ASN A 632 -32.56 14.25 -17.39
N ILE A 633 -31.79 15.33 -17.28
CA ILE A 633 -32.30 16.71 -17.42
C ILE A 633 -32.46 17.16 -18.88
N SER A 634 -31.75 16.54 -19.84
CA SER A 634 -31.81 16.94 -21.25
C SER A 634 -32.83 16.11 -22.04
N PRO A 635 -33.99 16.70 -22.42
CA PRO A 635 -35.02 15.98 -23.19
C PRO A 635 -34.51 15.51 -24.56
N PHE A 636 -33.49 16.17 -25.11
CA PHE A 636 -32.86 15.81 -26.38
C PHE A 636 -31.89 14.62 -26.28
N ALA A 637 -31.26 14.36 -25.13
CA ALA A 637 -30.42 13.17 -24.96
C ALA A 637 -31.28 11.91 -24.81
N GLN A 638 -32.40 12.01 -24.10
CA GLN A 638 -33.39 10.93 -24.05
C GLN A 638 -33.99 10.66 -25.43
N PHE A 639 -34.22 11.70 -26.24
CA PHE A 639 -34.67 11.54 -27.62
C PHE A 639 -33.61 10.87 -28.51
N ARG A 640 -32.35 11.34 -28.52
CA ARG A 640 -31.25 10.68 -29.25
C ARG A 640 -30.99 9.25 -28.80
N GLY A 641 -31.12 8.97 -27.51
CA GLY A 641 -31.01 7.62 -26.94
C GLY A 641 -32.13 6.70 -27.44
N ARG A 642 -33.38 7.19 -27.47
CA ARG A 642 -34.52 6.44 -28.01
C ARG A 642 -34.44 6.25 -29.52
N GLU A 643 -33.96 7.26 -30.24
CA GLU A 643 -33.80 7.23 -31.70
C GLU A 643 -32.67 6.30 -32.13
N SER A 644 -31.52 6.34 -31.46
CA SER A 644 -30.40 5.40 -31.67
C SER A 644 -30.77 3.96 -31.28
N ALA A 645 -31.56 3.74 -30.22
CA ALA A 645 -32.10 2.43 -29.90
C ALA A 645 -33.13 1.93 -30.94
N ARG A 646 -33.89 2.84 -31.56
CA ARG A 646 -34.78 2.52 -32.68
C ARG A 646 -34.01 2.21 -33.95
N ALA A 647 -32.91 2.93 -34.21
CA ALA A 647 -31.98 2.64 -35.30
C ALA A 647 -31.32 1.27 -35.12
N TYR A 648 -30.86 0.95 -33.92
CA TYR A 648 -30.32 -0.38 -33.58
C TYR A 648 -31.36 -1.50 -33.77
N LYS A 649 -32.63 -1.23 -33.44
CA LYS A 649 -33.73 -2.18 -33.71
C LYS A 649 -34.09 -2.31 -35.19
N ARG A 650 -33.76 -1.34 -36.05
CA ARG A 650 -33.99 -1.40 -37.50
C ARG A 650 -32.86 -2.09 -38.28
N MET A 651 -31.68 -2.27 -37.68
CA MET A 651 -30.55 -2.97 -38.30
C MET A 651 -30.77 -4.49 -38.33
N SER A 652 -30.32 -5.12 -39.42
CA SER A 652 -30.42 -6.58 -39.62
C SER A 652 -29.51 -7.34 -38.65
N LEU A 653 -29.81 -8.62 -38.37
CA LEU A 653 -29.01 -9.45 -37.45
C LEU A 653 -27.49 -9.48 -37.76
N PRO A 654 -27.03 -9.63 -39.02
CA PRO A 654 -25.59 -9.58 -39.30
C PRO A 654 -25.01 -8.19 -39.06
N GLU A 655 -25.76 -7.13 -39.38
CA GLU A 655 -25.34 -5.74 -39.15
C GLU A 655 -25.24 -5.42 -37.65
N ARG A 656 -26.09 -6.00 -36.81
CA ARG A 656 -25.97 -5.88 -35.33
C ARG A 656 -24.74 -6.60 -34.79
N ILE A 657 -24.38 -7.75 -35.35
CA ILE A 657 -23.16 -8.47 -34.98
C ILE A 657 -21.95 -7.63 -35.33
N VAL A 658 -21.89 -7.10 -36.56
CA VAL A 658 -20.81 -6.19 -36.99
C VAL A 658 -20.77 -4.96 -36.09
N PHE A 659 -21.89 -4.29 -35.87
CA PHE A 659 -21.96 -3.11 -35.00
C PHE A 659 -21.48 -3.39 -33.56
N SER A 660 -21.84 -4.55 -33.01
CA SER A 660 -21.39 -4.99 -31.69
C SER A 660 -19.88 -5.24 -31.67
N ILE A 661 -19.34 -5.91 -32.68
CA ILE A 661 -17.90 -6.19 -32.80
C ILE A 661 -17.12 -4.88 -32.97
N THR A 662 -17.58 -3.99 -33.86
CA THR A 662 -16.97 -2.67 -34.08
C THR A 662 -17.00 -1.85 -32.79
N ARG A 663 -18.13 -1.82 -32.08
CA ARG A 663 -18.21 -1.10 -30.80
C ARG A 663 -17.30 -1.71 -29.74
N MET A 664 -17.17 -3.03 -29.67
CA MET A 664 -16.29 -3.71 -28.73
C MET A 664 -14.81 -3.44 -29.03
N VAL A 665 -14.42 -3.44 -30.30
CA VAL A 665 -13.06 -3.11 -30.74
C VAL A 665 -12.71 -1.64 -30.47
N LEU A 666 -13.66 -0.72 -30.61
CA LEU A 666 -13.47 0.71 -30.37
C LEU A 666 -13.69 1.15 -28.92
N ALA A 667 -14.23 0.29 -28.05
CA ALA A 667 -14.59 0.67 -26.68
C ALA A 667 -13.37 0.90 -25.77
N THR A 668 -12.28 0.15 -25.98
CA THR A 668 -11.09 0.25 -25.11
C THR A 668 -9.84 0.65 -25.89
N ARG A 669 -8.94 1.40 -25.25
CA ARG A 669 -7.68 1.85 -25.86
C ARG A 669 -6.79 0.66 -26.25
N THR A 670 -6.83 -0.41 -25.46
CA THR A 670 -6.10 -1.66 -25.69
C THR A 670 -6.71 -2.46 -26.84
N SER A 671 -8.04 -2.62 -26.92
CA SER A 671 -8.69 -3.29 -28.05
C SER A 671 -8.44 -2.57 -29.38
N ARG A 672 -8.40 -1.22 -29.37
CA ARG A 672 -8.07 -0.43 -30.55
C ARG A 672 -6.63 -0.68 -31.03
N ASN A 673 -5.66 -0.71 -30.10
CA ASN A 673 -4.27 -0.96 -30.44
C ASN A 673 -4.04 -2.40 -30.92
N MET A 674 -4.71 -3.39 -30.31
CA MET A 674 -4.65 -4.79 -30.73
C MET A 674 -5.26 -5.00 -32.12
N PHE A 675 -6.38 -4.35 -32.42
CA PHE A 675 -6.98 -4.40 -33.76
C PHE A 675 -6.09 -3.73 -34.81
N ALA A 676 -5.48 -2.58 -34.49
CA ALA A 676 -4.52 -1.94 -35.38
C ALA A 676 -3.30 -2.84 -35.63
N ALA A 677 -2.75 -3.48 -34.60
CA ALA A 677 -1.65 -4.44 -34.72
C ALA A 677 -2.06 -5.67 -35.56
N TYR A 678 -3.27 -6.19 -35.35
CA TYR A 678 -3.84 -7.28 -36.14
C TYR A 678 -3.98 -6.89 -37.62
N CYS A 679 -4.50 -5.69 -37.92
CA CYS A 679 -4.57 -5.19 -39.29
C CYS A 679 -3.19 -5.06 -39.93
N VAL A 680 -2.19 -4.52 -39.21
CA VAL A 680 -0.81 -4.42 -39.71
C VAL A 680 -0.20 -5.81 -39.94
N ALA A 681 -0.42 -6.76 -39.02
CA ALA A 681 0.05 -8.13 -39.15
C ALA A 681 -0.60 -8.84 -40.35
N LEU A 682 -1.90 -8.61 -40.59
CA LEU A 682 -2.61 -9.13 -41.75
C LEU A 682 -2.05 -8.53 -43.04
N HIS A 683 -1.81 -7.21 -43.08
CA HIS A 683 -1.17 -6.58 -44.24
C HIS A 683 0.25 -7.10 -44.45
N MET A 684 1.05 -7.28 -43.40
CA MET A 684 2.38 -7.89 -43.47
C MET A 684 2.31 -9.32 -43.99
N LEU A 685 1.35 -10.12 -43.54
CA LEU A 685 1.14 -11.49 -44.00
C LEU A 685 0.73 -11.52 -45.47
N VAL A 686 -0.19 -10.64 -45.90
CA VAL A 686 -0.57 -10.53 -47.31
C VAL A 686 0.60 -10.07 -48.16
N PHE A 687 1.38 -9.08 -47.70
CA PHE A 687 2.61 -8.66 -48.36
C PHE A 687 3.64 -9.78 -48.43
N LEU A 688 3.81 -10.58 -47.36
CA LEU A 688 4.69 -11.75 -47.38
C LEU A 688 4.18 -12.81 -48.35
N SER A 689 2.87 -13.06 -48.39
CA SER A 689 2.27 -14.04 -49.29
C SER A 689 2.38 -13.62 -50.75
N LEU A 690 2.24 -12.33 -51.05
CA LEU A 690 2.45 -11.75 -52.38
C LEU A 690 3.94 -11.69 -52.74
N TYR A 691 4.82 -11.44 -51.76
CA TYR A 691 6.26 -11.48 -51.95
C TYR A 691 6.74 -12.91 -52.23
N TRP A 692 6.24 -13.89 -51.49
CA TRP A 692 6.51 -15.31 -51.72
C TRP A 692 5.86 -15.84 -53.00
N ALA A 693 4.63 -15.43 -53.33
CA ALA A 693 4.00 -15.75 -54.61
C ALA A 693 4.69 -15.05 -55.80
N GLY A 694 5.23 -13.84 -55.57
CA GLY A 694 6.02 -13.08 -56.54
C GLY A 694 7.43 -13.63 -56.75
N LEU A 695 8.04 -14.23 -55.71
CA LEU A 695 9.33 -14.93 -55.79
C LEU A 695 9.20 -16.39 -56.26
N GLY A 696 8.04 -17.01 -56.03
CA GLY A 696 7.69 -18.36 -56.50
C GLY A 696 7.05 -18.39 -57.88
N GLY A 697 7.10 -17.29 -58.62
CA GLY A 697 6.46 -17.12 -59.92
C GLY A 697 7.16 -17.80 -61.08
N GLU A 698 7.32 -19.12 -61.05
CA GLU A 698 7.35 -19.96 -62.25
C GLU A 698 6.57 -21.25 -61.96
N SER A 699 5.24 -21.13 -62.00
CA SER A 699 4.31 -22.00 -62.74
C SER A 699 2.92 -22.12 -62.10
N SER A 700 1.92 -21.93 -62.97
CA SER A 700 0.53 -22.36 -62.88
C SER A 700 -0.49 -21.48 -62.14
N SER A 701 -1.14 -20.66 -62.95
CA SER A 701 -2.49 -20.12 -62.78
C SER A 701 -3.54 -21.17 -62.39
N THR A 702 -4.37 -20.88 -61.40
CA THR A 702 -5.82 -21.19 -61.46
C THR A 702 -6.61 -20.18 -60.61
N VAL A 703 -7.42 -19.39 -61.31
CA VAL A 703 -8.46 -18.52 -60.75
C VAL A 703 -9.68 -19.40 -60.45
N SER A 704 -10.24 -19.32 -59.25
CA SER A 704 -11.63 -19.71 -58.99
C SER A 704 -12.23 -18.85 -57.88
N THR A 705 -12.95 -17.84 -58.35
CA THR A 705 -14.00 -17.07 -57.69
C THR A 705 -14.91 -17.94 -56.81
N VAL A 706 -15.12 -17.54 -55.55
CA VAL A 706 -16.31 -17.94 -54.78
C VAL A 706 -16.95 -16.71 -54.13
N THR A 707 -18.23 -16.58 -54.44
CA THR A 707 -19.18 -15.55 -54.10
C THR A 707 -19.71 -15.65 -52.67
N VAL A 708 -20.14 -14.51 -52.15
CA VAL A 708 -20.75 -14.30 -50.83
C VAL A 708 -22.12 -14.97 -50.71
N GLY A 709 -22.40 -15.65 -49.59
CA GLY A 709 -23.72 -16.17 -49.25
C GLY A 709 -23.91 -16.54 -47.77
N GLY A 710 -24.66 -15.69 -47.05
CA GLY A 710 -25.74 -16.04 -46.11
C GLY A 710 -25.54 -16.98 -44.90
N LEU A 711 -25.72 -16.39 -43.71
CA LEU A 711 -26.53 -16.88 -42.55
C LEU A 711 -26.35 -18.32 -42.02
N GLY A 712 -25.78 -18.39 -40.81
CA GLY A 712 -26.40 -18.97 -39.61
C GLY A 712 -26.80 -20.45 -39.58
N ALA A 713 -26.07 -21.26 -38.81
CA ALA A 713 -26.58 -22.27 -37.87
C ALA A 713 -25.40 -23.10 -37.34
N ALA A 714 -25.21 -23.16 -36.03
CA ALA A 714 -24.67 -24.33 -35.34
C ALA A 714 -24.88 -24.16 -33.84
N GLY A 715 -25.98 -24.74 -33.36
CA GLY A 715 -26.05 -25.21 -31.99
C GLY A 715 -25.53 -26.63 -31.92
N LYS A 716 -25.01 -26.95 -30.72
CA LYS A 716 -25.04 -28.24 -30.02
C LYS A 716 -23.94 -29.28 -30.29
N LEU A 717 -23.57 -29.87 -29.14
CA LEU A 717 -22.85 -31.13 -28.83
C LEU A 717 -21.33 -30.94 -28.74
N ALA A 718 -20.70 -30.97 -27.56
CA ALA A 718 -20.55 -32.12 -26.63
C ALA A 718 -19.99 -33.33 -27.40
N GLU A 719 -18.83 -33.86 -27.09
CA GLU A 719 -18.47 -34.53 -25.84
C GLU A 719 -17.07 -35.17 -26.02
N GLU A 720 -16.38 -35.48 -24.91
CA GLU A 720 -15.19 -36.35 -24.77
C GLU A 720 -13.85 -35.88 -25.40
N GLY A 721 -12.69 -35.98 -24.74
CA GLY A 721 -12.30 -36.72 -23.55
C GLY A 721 -10.83 -37.15 -23.70
N ALA A 722 -10.10 -37.22 -22.58
CA ALA A 722 -8.68 -37.60 -22.42
C ALA A 722 -7.65 -36.56 -22.92
N GLY A 723 -6.76 -35.97 -22.10
CA GLY A 723 -6.11 -36.47 -20.89
C GLY A 723 -4.73 -37.01 -21.25
N GLN A 724 -3.67 -36.26 -20.96
CA GLN A 724 -2.39 -36.81 -20.48
C GLN A 724 -1.38 -35.71 -20.13
N ASP A 725 -0.87 -35.87 -18.92
CA ASP A 725 0.27 -35.20 -18.32
C ASP A 725 1.52 -35.25 -19.20
N LYS A 726 2.36 -34.21 -19.11
CA LYS A 726 3.75 -34.37 -18.65
C LYS A 726 4.46 -33.04 -18.48
N ALA A 727 4.99 -32.87 -17.28
CA ALA A 727 6.04 -31.96 -16.91
C ALA A 727 7.29 -32.15 -17.78
N TRP A 728 7.96 -31.05 -18.11
CA TRP A 728 9.42 -30.97 -18.27
C TRP A 728 9.87 -29.56 -17.86
N GLU A 729 10.51 -29.50 -16.70
CA GLU A 729 11.79 -28.83 -16.44
C GLU A 729 12.58 -28.43 -17.71
N MET A 730 13.07 -27.20 -17.76
CA MET A 730 14.50 -26.86 -17.77
C MET A 730 14.72 -25.36 -18.04
N ASP A 731 15.51 -24.76 -17.16
CA ASP A 731 16.58 -23.79 -17.43
C ASP A 731 16.31 -22.56 -18.33
N GLU A 732 16.16 -21.40 -17.70
CA GLU A 732 17.09 -20.25 -17.82
C GLU A 732 16.92 -19.24 -16.67
#